data_AF-A0AA36DC17-F1
#
_entry.id   AF-A0AA36DC17-F1
#
_cell.length_a   1.000
_cell.length_b   1.000
_cell.length_c   1.000
_cell.angle_alpha   90.00
_cell.angle_beta   90.00
_cell.angle_gamma   90.00
#
_symmetry.space_group_name_H-M   'P 1'
#
loop_
_entity.id
_entity.type
_entity.pdbx_description
1 polymer ?
#
loop_
_entity_poly.entity_id
_entity_poly.type
_entity_poly.pdbx_seq_one_letter_code
_entity_poly.pdbx_strand_id
1 'polypeptide(L)'
;MGNNTRLLGALLLVSLAAMCAGLQRKQILGFRVGGMRKAPPPPENMEQIRIQRLDGITGNTTFTQKVCHFNPNNTQTWQQFYFYNYKFQPNFQNATNNVAFLMIGGEGPESDVWSTREDIPYMQWAAKHKAAVFDLEHRFYGQSQPFKTQSVDNLKYLSSRQALEDIADFIRFINKQNGWTGTKWVVFGGSYSGALAAWFRQLHPELAIGAVGSSGPVQATVDFYQYLQVVENSLAYKGTDNAKGWQYGSDLCLARVKDGFAQLVELMKTKEGRDSVTAMFKVIPSLNDLPLAPIDFQNFYSLIFGNFQGAVQYSNDRGETQYDSIASVCNIMTNTTDGLVGLVNVNTYLNLDKHGVYNGIFNNYTSDVQELKDETYNDLDLAAARSWIWQTCTEFGYYQTTDYTQGVFGSTAALSMFIQMCQDVYGIQYDSNYVTKAVKATNDFYGGAANYKGSNVVLPNGDLDPWHALGRYQSDFYSQTTFLIEGSAHCGDMYPPSNGDTRYDVIHPLIARHIDNWLNGPPEPSSKLPYHDAVRSATEAERLAAKYPTQHKEFTHTYKEERAFPIERDESKDHPVSRKVSMLRTRPRAIAPEVDLSQVDATGYSAISFTQPLCHFNNKIPNTFQQRWWKNTQWAKPGGPNFLMIGGEGPANPEKWVLNGNITYLQWAQQYGATIYYMEHRCYGESHDLGNSTFKTDYVMLFCNSWQSLWDIRQFISTVNYREGNTAPWITFGGSYSGMLSLWARNKFPDLIAGAVGSSAPINVKLDFFEYLTVTSNSLRMYDSSCADKVQDGFSKLQQLALTPAGLKTLSDTFTLSPAWDVNSTVSEQDKQFFFSNIYGNFQGAVQYAGDNTAWYANNQGDIGSVCAIMKNNTDSVAGLAAVNKYMWSFYADPTDTFSTFNDYNGMIKELRDLSLSGADRTWTYQTCVEFGFYQSTDAGRENIFGSVTPVNIYLQMCYDIFGNGNDGNTVEGSDYSTKQIQSDIDDHYNFFTATFNVSNIAAPNGGVDPWHALGLLATTAPGQTLFPLNATAHCADMYPPRDSDPADLKAARTAIGALIGQWISGATGAPPTVVPTGGPGGATSTVVPTTSIGALASLPSAVLLFLAFLMLR
;
A
#
# COMPACT_ATOMS: atom_id res chain seq x y z
N MET A 1 -49.51 11.97 34.26
CA MET A 1 -48.32 12.85 34.15
C MET A 1 -47.04 12.02 34.35
N GLY A 2 -46.68 11.13 33.42
CA GLY A 2 -45.60 10.17 33.68
C GLY A 2 -44.90 9.51 32.49
N ASN A 3 -45.10 9.98 31.25
CA ASN A 3 -44.40 9.41 30.08
C ASN A 3 -43.68 10.45 29.19
N ASN A 4 -43.79 11.75 29.46
CA ASN A 4 -43.13 12.81 28.66
C ASN A 4 -41.77 13.25 29.22
N THR A 5 -41.37 12.80 30.42
CA THR A 5 -40.10 13.20 31.05
C THR A 5 -38.90 12.37 30.59
N ARG A 6 -39.10 11.15 30.06
CA ARG A 6 -38.01 10.31 29.53
C ARG A 6 -37.57 10.70 28.12
N LEU A 7 -38.49 11.20 27.29
CA LEU A 7 -38.17 11.68 25.94
C LEU A 7 -37.47 13.06 25.96
N LEU A 8 -37.91 13.97 26.86
CA LEU A 8 -37.20 15.24 27.07
C LEU A 8 -35.82 15.05 27.70
N GLY A 9 -35.65 14.06 28.61
CA GLY A 9 -34.33 13.74 29.18
C GLY A 9 -33.32 13.22 28.15
N ALA A 10 -33.76 12.39 27.20
CA ALA A 10 -32.90 11.88 26.13
C ALA A 10 -32.55 12.97 25.08
N LEU A 11 -33.50 13.84 24.72
CA LEU A 11 -33.25 14.98 23.83
C LEU A 11 -32.36 16.05 24.48
N LEU A 12 -32.48 16.28 25.80
CA LEU A 12 -31.59 17.18 26.54
C LEU A 12 -30.16 16.61 26.64
N LEU A 13 -29.98 15.31 26.84
CA LEU A 13 -28.67 14.65 26.86
C LEU A 13 -27.96 14.71 25.49
N VAL A 14 -28.69 14.53 24.39
CA VAL A 14 -28.13 14.67 23.02
C VAL A 14 -27.77 16.13 22.72
N SER A 15 -28.57 17.10 23.18
CA SER A 15 -28.26 18.52 23.02
C SER A 15 -27.13 19.02 23.93
N LEU A 16 -26.96 18.46 25.14
CA LEU A 16 -25.82 18.77 26.01
C LEU A 16 -24.52 18.15 25.48
N ALA A 17 -24.58 16.94 24.90
CA ALA A 17 -23.44 16.32 24.23
C ALA A 17 -22.97 17.16 23.01
N ALA A 18 -23.91 17.68 22.21
CA ALA A 18 -23.61 18.59 21.10
C ALA A 18 -23.07 19.96 21.56
N MET A 19 -23.53 20.48 22.71
CA MET A 19 -23.01 21.73 23.28
C MET A 19 -21.63 21.58 23.95
N CYS A 20 -21.31 20.40 24.50
CA CYS A 20 -19.96 20.11 25.02
C CYS A 20 -18.93 19.92 23.89
N ALA A 21 -19.32 19.35 22.75
CA ALA A 21 -18.45 19.20 21.57
C ALA A 21 -18.02 20.54 20.95
N GLY A 22 -18.79 21.62 21.16
CA GLY A 22 -18.50 22.96 20.63
C GLY A 22 -17.39 23.73 21.34
N LEU A 23 -16.83 23.22 22.46
CA LEU A 23 -15.87 23.95 23.31
C LEU A 23 -14.46 23.33 23.38
N GLN A 24 -14.22 22.17 22.75
CA GLN A 24 -12.90 21.54 22.71
C GLN A 24 -12.22 21.76 21.34
N ARG A 25 -10.88 21.89 21.30
CA ARG A 25 -10.11 21.81 20.05
C ARG A 25 -10.44 20.47 19.39
N LYS A 26 -11.23 20.48 18.31
CA LYS A 26 -11.67 19.27 17.61
C LYS A 26 -10.48 18.58 16.96
N GLN A 27 -9.98 17.51 17.57
CA GLN A 27 -9.09 16.54 16.92
C GLN A 27 -9.98 15.42 16.40
N ILE A 28 -10.12 15.32 15.08
CA ILE A 28 -10.77 14.17 14.44
C ILE A 28 -9.65 13.20 14.05
N LEU A 29 -9.68 11.97 14.60
CA LEU A 29 -8.80 10.84 14.23
C LEU A 29 -7.27 11.09 14.36
N GLY A 30 -6.83 12.03 15.20
CA GLY A 30 -5.40 12.37 15.31
C GLY A 30 -4.82 13.08 14.08
N PHE A 31 -5.59 13.28 12.99
CA PHE A 31 -5.19 14.10 11.86
C PHE A 31 -5.11 15.56 12.28
N ARG A 32 -3.92 15.99 12.69
CA ARG A 32 -3.56 17.41 12.56
C ARG A 32 -3.39 17.63 11.06
N VAL A 33 -4.41 18.19 10.41
CA VAL A 33 -4.38 18.64 9.02
C VAL A 33 -3.03 19.32 8.77
N GLY A 34 -2.22 18.73 7.87
CA GLY A 34 -0.79 19.00 7.72
C GLY A 34 -0.46 20.37 7.15
N GLY A 35 -1.43 21.28 7.09
CA GLY A 35 -1.28 22.55 6.42
C GLY A 35 -0.45 23.54 7.21
N MET A 36 -0.16 24.67 6.57
CA MET A 36 0.34 25.86 7.24
C MET A 36 -0.66 26.26 8.33
N ARG A 37 -0.41 25.86 9.58
CA ARG A 37 -1.27 26.21 10.73
C ARG A 37 -1.44 27.72 10.79
N LYS A 38 -2.67 28.21 11.06
CA LYS A 38 -2.95 29.62 11.38
C LYS A 38 -1.83 30.18 12.26
N ALA A 39 -1.17 31.23 11.79
CA ALA A 39 -0.13 31.90 12.54
C ALA A 39 -0.72 32.44 13.86
N PRO A 40 0.08 32.55 14.95
CA PRO A 40 -0.38 33.18 16.18
C PRO A 40 -0.94 34.58 15.89
N PRO A 41 -1.96 35.04 16.64
CA PRO A 41 -2.34 36.44 16.57
C PRO A 41 -1.11 37.28 16.90
N PRO A 42 -0.81 38.32 16.10
CA PRO A 42 0.36 39.14 16.37
C PRO A 42 0.20 39.83 17.74
N PRO A 43 1.29 40.22 18.42
CA PRO A 43 1.21 40.89 19.72
C PRO A 43 0.28 42.12 19.66
N GLU A 44 -0.39 42.48 20.77
CA GLU A 44 -1.49 43.49 20.81
C GLU A 44 -1.15 44.83 20.12
N ASN A 45 0.13 45.21 20.08
CA ASN A 45 0.61 46.40 19.39
C ASN A 45 0.58 46.29 17.85
N MET A 46 0.70 45.10 17.30
CA MET A 46 0.61 44.78 15.87
C MET A 46 -0.85 44.59 15.41
N GLU A 47 -1.76 44.15 16.29
CA GLU A 47 -3.20 44.08 16.03
C GLU A 47 -3.78 45.50 15.75
N GLN A 48 -3.33 46.51 16.51
CA GLN A 48 -3.69 47.92 16.26
C GLN A 48 -3.12 48.47 14.93
N ILE A 49 -1.95 47.99 14.51
CA ILE A 49 -1.35 48.32 13.20
C ILE A 49 -2.10 47.62 12.06
N ARG A 50 -2.63 46.41 12.29
CA ARG A 50 -3.41 45.60 11.33
C ARG A 50 -4.72 46.30 10.93
N ILE A 51 -5.43 46.89 11.89
CA ILE A 51 -6.68 47.64 11.65
C ILE A 51 -6.44 48.96 10.88
N GLN A 52 -5.21 49.48 10.86
CA GLN A 52 -4.85 50.72 10.15
C GLN A 52 -4.29 50.53 8.72
N ARG A 53 -4.00 49.31 8.25
CA ARG A 53 -3.26 49.03 6.99
C ARG A 53 -4.09 48.79 5.72
N LEU A 54 -5.42 48.90 5.76
CA LEU A 54 -6.27 48.78 4.57
C LEU A 54 -6.36 50.15 3.84
N ASP A 55 -5.24 50.59 3.27
CA ASP A 55 -5.06 51.91 2.63
C ASP A 55 -5.04 51.85 1.09
N GLY A 56 -5.44 50.71 0.51
CA GLY A 56 -5.43 50.45 -0.94
C GLY A 56 -4.13 49.83 -1.46
N ILE A 57 -3.06 49.77 -0.64
CA ILE A 57 -1.77 49.14 -0.98
C ILE A 57 -1.72 47.69 -0.46
N THR A 58 -2.33 47.41 0.69
CA THR A 58 -2.49 46.06 1.26
C THR A 58 -3.96 45.77 1.49
N GLY A 59 -4.41 44.56 1.18
CA GLY A 59 -5.82 44.18 1.39
C GLY A 59 -6.13 42.75 1.00
N ASN A 60 -7.43 42.44 0.97
CA ASN A 60 -7.97 41.20 0.43
C ASN A 60 -9.13 41.47 -0.49
N THR A 61 -9.38 40.55 -1.41
CA THR A 61 -10.53 40.62 -2.31
C THR A 61 -10.77 39.24 -2.93
N THR A 62 -11.68 39.17 -3.89
CA THR A 62 -11.93 37.96 -4.68
C THR A 62 -11.75 38.24 -6.17
N PHE A 63 -11.47 37.18 -6.93
CA PHE A 63 -11.54 37.22 -8.39
C PHE A 63 -12.44 36.11 -8.93
N THR A 64 -12.93 36.31 -10.15
CA THR A 64 -13.82 35.35 -10.80
C THR A 64 -13.00 34.19 -11.38
N GLN A 65 -13.26 32.99 -10.88
CA GLN A 65 -12.60 31.74 -11.25
C GLN A 65 -13.58 30.77 -11.90
N LYS A 66 -13.12 29.88 -12.78
CA LYS A 66 -13.91 28.79 -13.35
C LYS A 66 -14.11 27.68 -12.32
N VAL A 67 -15.30 27.07 -12.33
CA VAL A 67 -15.57 25.88 -11.51
C VAL A 67 -14.72 24.69 -11.98
N CYS A 68 -14.60 24.50 -13.30
CA CYS A 68 -13.89 23.38 -13.91
C CYS A 68 -13.02 23.82 -15.08
N HIS A 69 -11.73 23.54 -15.01
CA HIS A 69 -10.76 23.84 -16.07
C HIS A 69 -10.68 22.77 -17.16
N PHE A 70 -11.07 21.54 -16.83
CA PHE A 70 -10.90 20.37 -17.70
C PHE A 70 -12.17 19.99 -18.49
N ASN A 71 -13.26 20.76 -18.36
CA ASN A 71 -14.47 20.58 -19.17
C ASN A 71 -14.83 21.90 -19.86
N PRO A 72 -14.53 22.06 -21.15
CA PRO A 72 -14.78 23.32 -21.87
C PRO A 72 -16.27 23.65 -22.00
N ASN A 73 -17.17 22.69 -21.80
CA ASN A 73 -18.61 22.92 -21.81
C ASN A 73 -19.13 23.45 -20.47
N ASN A 74 -18.32 23.42 -19.40
CA ASN A 74 -18.68 24.01 -18.12
C ASN A 74 -18.30 25.50 -18.10
N THR A 75 -19.29 26.37 -18.19
CA THR A 75 -19.12 27.84 -18.16
C THR A 75 -19.36 28.44 -16.77
N GLN A 76 -19.54 27.62 -15.73
CA GLN A 76 -19.81 28.11 -14.38
C GLN A 76 -18.57 28.75 -13.77
N THR A 77 -18.79 29.82 -13.01
CA THR A 77 -17.74 30.57 -12.32
C THR A 77 -18.09 30.81 -10.86
N TRP A 78 -17.08 31.05 -10.04
CA TRP A 78 -17.17 31.33 -8.61
C TRP A 78 -16.17 32.41 -8.20
N GLN A 79 -16.20 32.86 -6.95
CA GLN A 79 -15.30 33.89 -6.43
C GLN A 79 -14.21 33.25 -5.56
N GLN A 80 -12.95 33.33 -6.00
CA GLN A 80 -11.80 32.82 -5.26
C GLN A 80 -11.13 33.96 -4.49
N PHE A 81 -10.84 33.73 -3.21
CA PHE A 81 -10.33 34.72 -2.27
C PHE A 81 -8.80 34.79 -2.29
N TYR A 82 -8.24 35.99 -2.11
CA TYR A 82 -6.79 36.20 -2.00
C TYR A 82 -6.45 37.48 -1.24
N PHE A 83 -5.26 37.51 -0.64
CA PHE A 83 -4.62 38.73 -0.12
C PHE A 83 -3.62 39.31 -1.12
N TYR A 84 -3.43 40.61 -1.07
CA TYR A 84 -2.43 41.33 -1.86
C TYR A 84 -1.69 42.37 -1.02
N ASN A 85 -0.42 42.60 -1.36
CA ASN A 85 0.41 43.65 -0.77
C ASN A 85 1.36 44.24 -1.83
N TYR A 86 1.15 45.52 -2.15
CA TYR A 86 1.94 46.29 -3.09
C TYR A 86 2.99 47.21 -2.42
N LYS A 87 3.21 47.09 -1.10
CA LYS A 87 4.10 47.98 -0.32
C LYS A 87 5.50 48.10 -0.92
N PHE A 88 6.07 47.00 -1.40
CA PHE A 88 7.43 46.99 -1.97
C PHE A 88 7.47 47.43 -3.44
N GLN A 89 6.30 47.60 -4.07
CA GLN A 89 6.15 48.04 -5.45
C GLN A 89 5.06 49.13 -5.57
N PRO A 90 5.24 50.32 -4.96
CA PRO A 90 4.18 51.34 -4.84
C PRO A 90 3.71 51.92 -6.19
N ASN A 91 4.49 51.77 -7.26
CA ASN A 91 4.14 52.21 -8.63
C ASN A 91 3.73 51.03 -9.55
N PHE A 92 3.17 49.96 -8.98
CA PHE A 92 2.86 48.73 -9.70
C PHE A 92 2.01 48.91 -10.97
N GLN A 93 1.17 49.93 -11.02
CA GLN A 93 0.31 50.26 -12.17
C GLN A 93 1.10 50.74 -13.40
N ASN A 94 2.32 51.25 -13.23
CA ASN A 94 3.14 51.84 -14.29
C ASN A 94 4.50 51.13 -14.48
N ALA A 95 4.72 50.02 -13.79
CA ALA A 95 6.02 49.35 -13.77
C ALA A 95 6.18 48.42 -15.00
N THR A 96 7.32 48.55 -15.69
CA THR A 96 7.60 47.89 -16.99
C THR A 96 8.42 46.60 -16.87
N ASN A 97 8.94 46.29 -15.68
CA ASN A 97 9.65 45.04 -15.34
C ASN A 97 9.21 44.63 -13.93
N ASN A 98 8.20 43.78 -13.85
CA ASN A 98 7.53 43.45 -12.58
C ASN A 98 8.02 42.11 -12.04
N VAL A 99 8.26 42.07 -10.73
CA VAL A 99 8.47 40.84 -9.99
C VAL A 99 7.23 40.64 -9.12
N ALA A 100 6.68 39.43 -9.11
CA ALA A 100 5.54 39.09 -8.28
C ALA A 100 5.80 37.79 -7.54
N PHE A 101 5.55 37.79 -6.24
CA PHE A 101 5.68 36.62 -5.38
C PHE A 101 4.28 36.14 -5.01
N LEU A 102 4.06 34.84 -5.10
CA LEU A 102 2.78 34.21 -4.80
C LEU A 102 2.97 33.13 -3.75
N MET A 103 2.37 33.32 -2.58
CA MET A 103 2.13 32.23 -1.63
C MET A 103 0.89 31.46 -2.09
N ILE A 104 1.02 30.13 -2.20
CA ILE A 104 -0.09 29.24 -2.54
C ILE A 104 -0.71 28.74 -1.24
N GLY A 105 -2.02 28.89 -1.11
CA GLY A 105 -2.76 28.35 0.03
C GLY A 105 -2.86 26.83 0.03
N GLY A 106 -2.80 26.27 1.23
CA GLY A 106 -2.91 24.83 1.47
C GLY A 106 -4.32 24.38 1.86
N GLU A 107 -4.35 23.35 2.68
CA GLU A 107 -5.52 22.62 3.16
C GLU A 107 -6.22 23.30 4.36
N GLY A 108 -6.41 24.62 4.28
CA GLY A 108 -7.06 25.39 5.33
C GLY A 108 -7.41 26.83 4.91
N PRO A 109 -8.16 27.56 5.75
CA PRO A 109 -8.45 28.98 5.51
C PRO A 109 -7.16 29.81 5.48
N GLU A 110 -7.06 30.72 4.51
CA GLU A 110 -5.83 31.50 4.30
C GLU A 110 -5.65 32.62 5.35
N SER A 111 -4.41 32.99 5.62
CA SER A 111 -4.05 34.03 6.58
C SER A 111 -3.19 35.13 5.96
N ASP A 112 -3.57 36.38 6.19
CA ASP A 112 -2.81 37.59 5.82
C ASP A 112 -1.37 37.64 6.35
N VAL A 113 -0.95 36.76 7.26
CA VAL A 113 0.41 36.73 7.80
C VAL A 113 1.44 36.53 6.69
N TRP A 114 1.16 35.69 5.70
CA TRP A 114 2.08 35.47 4.58
C TRP A 114 2.25 36.68 3.67
N SER A 115 1.30 37.62 3.68
CA SER A 115 1.34 38.84 2.87
C SER A 115 1.63 40.11 3.69
N THR A 116 1.70 40.05 5.02
CA THR A 116 1.81 41.26 5.88
C THR A 116 2.93 41.22 6.92
N ARG A 117 3.46 40.04 7.26
CA ARG A 117 4.46 39.86 8.32
C ARG A 117 5.89 40.02 7.78
N GLU A 118 6.48 41.19 7.94
CA GLU A 118 7.76 41.58 7.30
C GLU A 118 9.01 40.87 7.84
N ASP A 119 8.95 40.23 9.01
CA ASP A 119 10.08 39.51 9.60
C ASP A 119 10.28 38.11 9.01
N ILE A 120 9.34 37.56 8.23
CA ILE A 120 9.49 36.24 7.60
C ILE A 120 10.36 36.29 6.33
N PRO A 121 11.13 35.24 6.02
CA PRO A 121 12.03 35.21 4.85
C PRO A 121 11.34 35.56 3.53
N TYR A 122 10.14 35.03 3.30
CA TYR A 122 9.33 35.31 2.10
C TYR A 122 9.12 36.83 1.87
N MET A 123 8.72 37.56 2.91
CA MET A 123 8.49 39.01 2.82
C MET A 123 9.80 39.79 2.73
N GLN A 124 10.88 39.32 3.35
CA GLN A 124 12.21 39.92 3.22
C GLN A 124 12.76 39.78 1.79
N TRP A 125 12.58 38.62 1.16
CA TRP A 125 12.94 38.40 -0.24
C TRP A 125 12.07 39.26 -1.17
N ALA A 126 10.76 39.36 -0.92
CA ALA A 126 9.88 40.24 -1.67
C ALA A 126 10.33 41.71 -1.59
N ALA A 127 10.69 42.19 -0.39
CA ALA A 127 11.23 43.53 -0.17
C ALA A 127 12.54 43.76 -0.95
N LYS A 128 13.48 42.81 -0.88
CA LYS A 128 14.76 42.86 -1.61
C LYS A 128 14.54 43.00 -3.13
N HIS A 129 13.56 42.29 -3.68
CA HIS A 129 13.28 42.26 -5.11
C HIS A 129 12.24 43.28 -5.57
N LYS A 130 11.71 44.11 -4.66
CA LYS A 130 10.62 45.07 -4.94
C LYS A 130 9.42 44.37 -5.59
N ALA A 131 9.08 43.19 -5.09
CA ALA A 131 8.03 42.34 -5.63
C ALA A 131 6.64 42.78 -5.13
N ALA A 132 5.63 42.68 -5.99
CA ALA A 132 4.25 42.61 -5.55
C ALA A 132 4.01 41.26 -4.87
N VAL A 133 3.28 41.24 -3.76
CA VAL A 133 3.04 40.04 -2.94
C VAL A 133 1.58 39.65 -3.04
N PHE A 134 1.33 38.37 -3.25
CA PHE A 134 0.01 37.77 -3.29
C PHE A 134 -0.03 36.49 -2.47
N ASP A 135 -1.20 36.19 -1.94
CA ASP A 135 -1.46 35.00 -1.14
C ASP A 135 -2.85 34.47 -1.50
N LEU A 136 -2.89 33.33 -2.19
CA LEU A 136 -4.09 32.83 -2.88
C LEU A 136 -4.69 31.65 -2.12
N GLU A 137 -5.93 31.81 -1.65
CA GLU A 137 -6.63 30.75 -0.93
C GLU A 137 -7.06 29.62 -1.88
N HIS A 138 -6.88 28.39 -1.43
CA HIS A 138 -7.20 27.19 -2.19
C HIS A 138 -8.71 27.00 -2.35
N ARG A 139 -9.17 26.49 -3.51
CA ARG A 139 -10.59 26.12 -3.72
C ARG A 139 -11.09 25.16 -2.63
N PHE A 140 -12.34 25.34 -2.20
CA PHE A 140 -13.04 24.58 -1.15
C PHE A 140 -12.53 24.80 0.29
N TYR A 141 -11.56 25.69 0.51
CA TYR A 141 -11.06 26.03 1.84
C TYR A 141 -11.40 27.48 2.18
N GLY A 142 -11.63 27.75 3.46
CA GLY A 142 -11.91 29.09 3.98
C GLY A 142 -13.04 29.82 3.26
N GLN A 143 -12.75 30.99 2.70
CA GLN A 143 -13.72 31.84 1.99
C GLN A 143 -13.88 31.45 0.51
N SER A 144 -12.98 30.61 0.00
CA SER A 144 -12.95 30.15 -1.39
C SER A 144 -13.87 28.96 -1.59
N GLN A 145 -15.17 29.23 -1.69
CA GLN A 145 -16.23 28.23 -1.74
C GLN A 145 -16.90 28.21 -3.13
N PRO A 146 -16.52 27.28 -4.04
CA PRO A 146 -17.10 27.24 -5.39
C PRO A 146 -18.61 26.95 -5.40
N PHE A 147 -19.10 26.30 -4.34
CA PHE A 147 -20.49 25.92 -4.15
C PHE A 147 -20.94 26.22 -2.72
N LYS A 148 -22.26 26.18 -2.48
CA LYS A 148 -22.84 26.38 -1.14
C LYS A 148 -22.56 25.24 -0.16
N THR A 149 -22.29 24.04 -0.67
CA THR A 149 -22.04 22.83 0.14
C THR A 149 -20.92 21.99 -0.46
N GLN A 150 -20.29 21.19 0.39
CA GLN A 150 -19.29 20.17 0.10
C GLN A 150 -19.94 18.80 -0.12
N SER A 151 -21.05 18.75 -0.86
CA SER A 151 -21.61 17.47 -1.32
C SER A 151 -20.59 16.71 -2.17
N VAL A 152 -20.68 15.38 -2.22
CA VAL A 152 -19.79 14.55 -3.07
C VAL A 152 -19.84 15.00 -4.54
N ASP A 153 -21.02 15.40 -5.03
CA ASP A 153 -21.22 15.94 -6.38
C ASP A 153 -20.48 17.25 -6.65
N ASN A 154 -20.23 18.05 -5.61
CA ASN A 154 -19.45 19.29 -5.67
C ASN A 154 -17.96 19.02 -5.43
N LEU A 155 -17.61 18.16 -4.47
CA LEU A 155 -16.23 17.82 -4.11
C LEU A 155 -15.46 17.18 -5.26
N LYS A 156 -16.11 16.61 -6.28
CA LYS A 156 -15.41 16.18 -7.52
C LYS A 156 -14.63 17.30 -8.24
N TYR A 157 -14.91 18.57 -7.92
CA TYR A 157 -14.13 19.72 -8.43
C TYR A 157 -12.98 20.12 -7.50
N LEU A 158 -12.83 19.49 -6.33
CA LEU A 158 -11.68 19.62 -5.46
C LEU A 158 -10.62 18.59 -5.87
N SER A 159 -9.57 19.07 -6.53
CA SER A 159 -8.36 18.30 -6.84
C SER A 159 -7.16 19.23 -6.98
N SER A 160 -5.96 18.70 -6.75
CA SER A 160 -4.69 19.39 -6.99
C SER A 160 -4.58 19.91 -8.43
N ARG A 161 -5.03 19.13 -9.41
CA ARG A 161 -5.00 19.50 -10.83
C ARG A 161 -5.84 20.74 -11.11
N GLN A 162 -7.03 20.82 -10.52
CA GLN A 162 -7.88 22.00 -10.66
C GLN A 162 -7.29 23.21 -9.93
N ALA A 163 -6.66 23.00 -8.76
CA ALA A 163 -6.01 24.06 -8.02
C ALA A 163 -4.79 24.65 -8.76
N LEU A 164 -4.01 23.82 -9.46
CA LEU A 164 -2.89 24.28 -10.30
C LEU A 164 -3.37 25.18 -11.45
N GLU A 165 -4.49 24.84 -12.08
CA GLU A 165 -5.10 25.71 -13.09
C GLU A 165 -5.76 26.96 -12.47
N ASP A 166 -6.23 26.91 -11.22
CA ASP A 166 -6.68 28.11 -10.52
C ASP A 166 -5.53 29.11 -10.34
N ILE A 167 -4.37 28.62 -9.93
CA ILE A 167 -3.15 29.43 -9.78
C ILE A 167 -2.76 30.04 -11.14
N ALA A 168 -2.84 29.26 -12.22
CA ALA A 168 -2.54 29.74 -13.57
C ALA A 168 -3.49 30.86 -14.01
N ASP A 169 -4.81 30.67 -13.83
CA ASP A 169 -5.81 31.69 -14.17
C ASP A 169 -5.72 32.92 -13.25
N PHE A 170 -5.33 32.76 -11.98
CA PHE A 170 -5.04 33.88 -11.07
C PHE A 170 -3.87 34.74 -11.57
N ILE A 171 -2.74 34.12 -11.91
CA ILE A 171 -1.57 34.85 -12.44
C ILE A 171 -1.93 35.62 -13.71
N ARG A 172 -2.68 34.98 -14.62
CA ARG A 172 -3.17 35.63 -15.85
C ARG A 172 -4.13 36.78 -15.53
N PHE A 173 -5.03 36.61 -14.56
CA PHE A 173 -5.95 37.64 -14.11
C PHE A 173 -5.20 38.86 -13.55
N ILE A 174 -4.25 38.66 -12.64
CA ILE A 174 -3.47 39.76 -12.04
C ILE A 174 -2.64 40.48 -13.09
N ASN A 175 -1.96 39.74 -13.98
CA ASN A 175 -1.20 40.35 -15.08
C ASN A 175 -2.12 41.21 -15.97
N LYS A 176 -3.30 40.71 -16.33
CA LYS A 176 -4.28 41.45 -17.14
C LYS A 176 -4.84 42.66 -16.41
N GLN A 177 -5.23 42.52 -15.15
CA GLN A 177 -5.81 43.57 -14.33
C GLN A 177 -4.85 44.76 -14.18
N ASN A 178 -3.56 44.47 -14.06
CA ASN A 178 -2.52 45.50 -13.87
C ASN A 178 -1.81 45.91 -15.17
N GLY A 179 -2.22 45.37 -16.32
CA GLY A 179 -1.59 45.67 -17.61
C GLY A 179 -0.12 45.21 -17.70
N TRP A 180 0.28 44.22 -16.90
CA TRP A 180 1.65 43.76 -16.85
C TRP A 180 1.99 42.82 -18.03
N THR A 181 3.15 43.04 -18.63
CA THR A 181 3.73 42.18 -19.68
C THR A 181 5.13 41.75 -19.28
N GLY A 182 5.44 40.45 -19.31
CA GLY A 182 6.77 39.94 -18.96
C GLY A 182 7.09 39.90 -17.46
N THR A 183 6.07 39.94 -16.59
CA THR A 183 6.24 39.78 -15.13
C THR A 183 6.93 38.48 -14.79
N LYS A 184 7.92 38.54 -13.90
CA LYS A 184 8.60 37.37 -13.34
C LYS A 184 7.91 36.93 -12.05
N TRP A 185 7.18 35.82 -12.11
CA TRP A 185 6.51 35.26 -10.95
C TRP A 185 7.37 34.21 -10.26
N VAL A 186 7.45 34.24 -8.93
CA VAL A 186 8.02 33.16 -8.10
C VAL A 186 6.92 32.65 -7.18
N VAL A 187 6.71 31.34 -7.14
CA VAL A 187 5.66 30.70 -6.33
C VAL A 187 6.25 30.01 -5.11
N PHE A 188 5.53 30.04 -4.01
CA PHE A 188 5.95 29.53 -2.71
C PHE A 188 4.82 28.72 -2.09
N GLY A 189 5.18 27.72 -1.28
CA GLY A 189 4.23 26.98 -0.47
C GLY A 189 4.93 26.07 0.53
N GLY A 190 4.21 25.73 1.60
CA GLY A 190 4.60 24.78 2.64
C GLY A 190 3.69 23.55 2.65
N SER A 191 4.22 22.37 2.96
CA SER A 191 3.42 21.13 3.03
C SER A 191 2.75 20.78 1.70
N TYR A 192 1.47 20.41 1.68
CA TYR A 192 0.68 20.21 0.45
C TYR A 192 0.81 21.40 -0.52
N SER A 193 0.76 22.65 -0.04
CA SER A 193 0.97 23.81 -0.91
C SER A 193 2.41 23.95 -1.43
N GLY A 194 3.39 23.37 -0.73
CA GLY A 194 4.76 23.22 -1.22
C GLY A 194 4.87 22.22 -2.37
N ALA A 195 4.12 21.12 -2.29
CA ALA A 195 3.96 20.19 -3.41
C ALA A 195 3.25 20.88 -4.59
N LEU A 196 2.20 21.68 -4.35
CA LEU A 196 1.55 22.51 -5.38
C LEU A 196 2.53 23.51 -6.02
N ALA A 197 3.39 24.19 -5.25
CA ALA A 197 4.38 25.12 -5.79
C ALA A 197 5.37 24.40 -6.73
N ALA A 198 5.84 23.22 -6.33
CA ALA A 198 6.70 22.37 -7.14
C ALA A 198 5.98 21.92 -8.43
N TRP A 199 4.79 21.34 -8.32
CA TRP A 199 4.01 20.88 -9.47
C TRP A 199 3.57 22.01 -10.39
N PHE A 200 3.27 23.20 -9.85
CA PHE A 200 2.95 24.38 -10.64
C PHE A 200 4.14 24.78 -11.51
N ARG A 201 5.34 24.80 -10.94
CA ARG A 201 6.54 25.11 -11.72
C ARG A 201 6.85 24.03 -12.77
N GLN A 202 6.52 22.77 -12.51
CA GLN A 202 6.63 21.69 -13.49
C GLN A 202 5.66 21.84 -14.66
N LEU A 203 4.39 22.20 -14.39
CA LEU A 203 3.32 22.20 -15.39
C LEU A 203 3.13 23.54 -16.09
N HIS A 204 3.42 24.66 -15.41
CA HIS A 204 3.31 26.02 -15.93
C HIS A 204 4.63 26.79 -15.89
N PRO A 205 5.72 26.27 -16.49
CA PRO A 205 7.01 26.93 -16.47
C PRO A 205 7.01 28.26 -17.25
N GLU A 206 6.00 28.51 -18.07
CA GLU A 206 5.75 29.78 -18.76
C GLU A 206 5.17 30.87 -17.86
N LEU A 207 4.57 30.52 -16.71
CA LEU A 207 3.92 31.47 -15.81
C LEU A 207 4.77 31.85 -14.61
N ALA A 208 5.48 30.89 -13.99
CA ALA A 208 6.33 31.15 -12.84
C ALA A 208 7.77 30.75 -13.13
N ILE A 209 8.74 31.66 -12.96
CA ILE A 209 10.16 31.45 -13.30
C ILE A 209 10.92 30.54 -12.32
N GLY A 210 10.36 30.32 -11.13
CA GLY A 210 10.90 29.41 -10.11
C GLY A 210 9.91 29.15 -8.98
N ALA A 211 10.21 28.15 -8.15
CA ALA A 211 9.37 27.78 -7.01
C ALA A 211 10.18 27.37 -5.77
N VAL A 212 9.65 27.68 -4.59
CA VAL A 212 10.11 27.14 -3.32
C VAL A 212 9.00 26.29 -2.72
N GLY A 213 9.20 24.97 -2.70
CA GLY A 213 8.26 24.00 -2.14
C GLY A 213 8.78 23.43 -0.84
N SER A 214 8.55 24.14 0.26
CA SER A 214 9.04 23.75 1.60
C SER A 214 8.23 22.59 2.17
N SER A 215 8.92 21.58 2.70
CA SER A 215 8.34 20.34 3.24
C SER A 215 7.26 19.73 2.33
N GLY A 216 7.44 19.84 1.00
CA GLY A 216 6.42 19.43 0.03
C GLY A 216 6.41 17.92 -0.21
N PRO A 217 5.36 17.17 0.19
CA PRO A 217 5.26 15.74 -0.09
C PRO A 217 4.89 15.54 -1.57
N VAL A 218 5.91 15.42 -2.43
CA VAL A 218 5.74 15.23 -3.88
C VAL A 218 5.44 13.78 -4.26
N GLN A 219 5.56 12.84 -3.32
CA GLN A 219 5.18 11.44 -3.45
C GLN A 219 3.83 11.18 -2.77
N ALA A 220 2.82 10.75 -3.53
CA ALA A 220 1.58 10.21 -2.97
C ALA A 220 1.77 8.75 -2.51
N THR A 221 1.17 8.34 -1.39
CA THR A 221 1.22 6.93 -0.92
C THR A 221 -0.06 6.58 -0.17
N VAL A 222 -0.59 5.37 -0.36
CA VAL A 222 -1.82 4.93 0.33
C VAL A 222 -1.52 4.77 1.83
N ASP A 223 -0.66 3.81 2.15
CA ASP A 223 -0.17 3.55 3.49
C ASP A 223 1.09 4.38 3.75
N PHE A 224 1.08 5.22 4.79
CA PHE A 224 2.14 6.15 5.15
C PHE A 224 2.68 5.89 6.57
N TYR A 225 2.99 4.62 6.86
CA TYR A 225 3.62 4.22 8.13
C TYR A 225 4.96 4.92 8.40
N GLN A 226 5.69 5.35 7.36
CA GLN A 226 6.97 6.05 7.50
C GLN A 226 6.83 7.36 8.30
N TYR A 227 5.64 7.97 8.28
CA TYR A 227 5.34 9.13 9.13
C TYR A 227 5.60 8.79 10.60
N LEU A 228 5.00 7.71 11.12
CA LEU A 228 5.16 7.32 12.53
C LEU A 228 6.57 6.80 12.82
N GLN A 229 7.27 6.23 11.84
CA GLN A 229 8.68 5.89 11.97
C GLN A 229 9.57 7.13 12.19
N VAL A 230 9.32 8.24 11.48
CA VAL A 230 10.05 9.49 11.71
C VAL A 230 9.70 10.10 13.06
N VAL A 231 8.43 10.01 13.50
CA VAL A 231 8.02 10.41 14.86
C VAL A 231 8.81 9.65 15.92
N GLU A 232 8.88 8.32 15.79
CA GLU A 232 9.66 7.44 16.66
C GLU A 232 11.15 7.83 16.70
N ASN A 233 11.77 8.00 15.53
CA ASN A 233 13.18 8.42 15.43
C ASN A 233 13.42 9.79 16.08
N SER A 234 12.48 10.71 15.92
CA SER A 234 12.54 12.06 16.48
C SER A 234 12.43 12.06 18.01
N LEU A 235 11.64 11.16 18.60
CA LEU A 235 11.56 10.99 20.06
C LEU A 235 12.84 10.42 20.68
N ALA A 236 13.66 9.72 19.89
CA ALA A 236 15.00 9.27 20.28
C ALA A 236 16.11 10.29 19.96
N TYR A 237 15.81 11.36 19.24
CA TYR A 237 16.82 12.31 18.75
C TYR A 237 17.53 13.02 19.90
N LYS A 238 18.86 12.84 19.99
CA LYS A 238 19.69 13.34 21.10
C LYS A 238 20.22 14.77 20.91
N GLY A 239 19.73 15.50 19.91
CA GLY A 239 20.08 16.90 19.74
C GLY A 239 19.68 17.74 20.95
N THR A 240 20.29 18.92 21.08
CA THR A 240 19.97 19.89 22.12
C THR A 240 19.33 21.13 21.50
N ASP A 241 18.25 21.60 22.12
CA ASP A 241 17.71 22.93 21.85
C ASP A 241 18.67 23.97 22.47
N ASN A 242 19.52 24.54 21.62
CA ASN A 242 20.57 25.47 22.04
C ASN A 242 20.02 26.76 22.68
N ALA A 243 18.74 27.10 22.45
CA ALA A 243 18.11 28.28 23.05
C ALA A 243 17.69 28.06 24.51
N LYS A 244 17.48 26.81 24.95
CA LYS A 244 16.94 26.48 26.28
C LYS A 244 17.73 25.42 27.07
N GLY A 245 18.72 24.78 26.45
CA GLY A 245 19.54 23.74 27.09
C GLY A 245 18.79 22.42 27.33
N TRP A 246 17.66 22.19 26.67
CA TRP A 246 16.87 20.96 26.77
C TRP A 246 17.29 19.96 25.69
N GLN A 247 17.28 18.67 26.00
CA GLN A 247 17.44 17.62 25.00
C GLN A 247 16.12 17.46 24.25
N TYR A 248 16.15 17.36 22.91
CA TYR A 248 14.93 17.18 22.09
C TYR A 248 14.19 15.91 22.49
N GLY A 249 14.82 14.75 22.28
CA GLY A 249 14.34 13.43 22.66
C GLY A 249 15.40 12.65 23.44
N SER A 250 15.12 11.39 23.80
CA SER A 250 16.10 10.50 24.43
C SER A 250 15.69 9.03 24.31
N ASP A 251 16.65 8.12 24.41
CA ASP A 251 16.38 6.68 24.46
C ASP A 251 15.40 6.35 25.62
N LEU A 252 15.48 7.08 26.74
CA LEU A 252 14.55 6.94 27.86
C LEU A 252 13.15 7.43 27.50
N CYS A 253 13.02 8.58 26.82
CA CYS A 253 11.73 9.07 26.33
C CYS A 253 11.07 8.02 25.43
N LEU A 254 11.82 7.51 24.44
CA LEU A 254 11.32 6.51 23.53
C LEU A 254 10.89 5.22 24.26
N ALA A 255 11.72 4.74 25.19
CA ALA A 255 11.40 3.57 26.00
C ALA A 255 10.13 3.77 26.85
N ARG A 256 9.91 4.98 27.39
CA ARG A 256 8.71 5.33 28.17
C ARG A 256 7.45 5.39 27.31
N VAL A 257 7.56 5.90 26.08
CA VAL A 257 6.43 5.89 25.12
C VAL A 257 6.08 4.44 24.77
N LYS A 258 7.09 3.62 24.43
CA LYS A 258 6.89 2.19 24.13
C LYS A 258 6.24 1.43 25.30
N ASP A 259 6.74 1.64 26.51
CA ASP A 259 6.18 1.05 27.73
C ASP A 259 4.73 1.48 27.95
N GLY A 260 4.43 2.78 27.80
CA GLY A 260 3.08 3.31 27.97
C GLY A 260 2.07 2.73 26.98
N PHE A 261 2.43 2.61 25.69
CA PHE A 261 1.55 2.00 24.69
C PHE A 261 1.37 0.50 24.92
N ALA A 262 2.41 -0.23 25.33
CA ALA A 262 2.29 -1.64 25.68
C ALA A 262 1.32 -1.86 26.87
N GLN A 263 1.44 -1.05 27.92
CA GLN A 263 0.51 -1.07 29.05
C GLN A 263 -0.92 -0.71 28.63
N LEU A 264 -1.08 0.31 27.76
CA LEU A 264 -2.38 0.74 27.25
C LEU A 264 -3.07 -0.38 26.46
N VAL A 265 -2.35 -1.05 25.56
CA VAL A 265 -2.86 -2.21 24.80
C VAL A 265 -3.29 -3.33 25.74
N GLU A 266 -2.53 -3.62 26.79
CA GLU A 266 -2.88 -4.67 27.77
C GLU A 266 -4.17 -4.33 28.54
N LEU A 267 -4.32 -3.08 28.99
CA LEU A 267 -5.52 -2.65 29.71
C LEU A 267 -6.80 -2.72 28.84
N MET A 268 -6.69 -2.46 27.54
CA MET A 268 -7.85 -2.46 26.65
C MET A 268 -8.49 -3.85 26.46
N LYS A 269 -7.77 -4.93 26.81
CA LYS A 269 -8.23 -6.32 26.71
C LYS A 269 -9.33 -6.70 27.70
N THR A 270 -9.51 -5.97 28.80
CA THR A 270 -10.51 -6.31 29.83
C THR A 270 -11.50 -5.17 30.04
N LYS A 271 -12.69 -5.50 30.56
CA LYS A 271 -13.68 -4.48 30.88
C LYS A 271 -13.16 -3.53 31.94
N GLU A 272 -12.53 -4.07 32.99
CA GLU A 272 -11.96 -3.33 34.11
C GLU A 272 -10.81 -2.44 33.66
N GLY A 273 -9.95 -2.94 32.77
CA GLY A 273 -8.87 -2.16 32.19
C GLY A 273 -9.40 -1.02 31.31
N ARG A 274 -10.43 -1.25 30.49
CA ARG A 274 -11.11 -0.17 29.73
C ARG A 274 -11.80 0.87 30.62
N ASP A 275 -12.41 0.46 31.73
CA ASP A 275 -12.94 1.38 32.75
C ASP A 275 -11.80 2.22 33.36
N SER A 276 -10.65 1.60 33.62
CA SER A 276 -9.46 2.29 34.13
C SER A 276 -8.91 3.31 33.13
N VAL A 277 -8.77 2.92 31.86
CA VAL A 277 -8.34 3.82 30.77
C VAL A 277 -9.33 4.97 30.60
N THR A 278 -10.64 4.66 30.60
CA THR A 278 -11.71 5.67 30.54
C THR A 278 -11.57 6.68 31.67
N ALA A 279 -11.31 6.23 32.89
CA ALA A 279 -11.12 7.12 34.04
C ALA A 279 -9.84 7.97 33.93
N MET A 280 -8.71 7.36 33.56
CA MET A 280 -7.41 8.05 33.46
C MET A 280 -7.40 9.11 32.37
N PHE A 281 -7.91 8.78 31.19
CA PHE A 281 -7.97 9.69 30.04
C PHE A 281 -9.26 10.51 30.00
N LYS A 282 -10.21 10.30 30.93
CA LYS A 282 -11.56 10.91 30.90
C LYS A 282 -12.21 10.75 29.50
N VAL A 283 -12.28 9.52 29.01
CA VAL A 283 -12.79 9.22 27.67
C VAL A 283 -14.32 9.39 27.63
N ILE A 284 -14.83 10.05 26.60
CA ILE A 284 -16.25 10.35 26.42
C ILE A 284 -16.70 9.89 25.01
N PRO A 285 -17.71 9.02 24.87
CA PRO A 285 -18.32 8.19 25.93
C PRO A 285 -17.31 7.19 26.53
N SER A 286 -17.71 6.49 27.60
CA SER A 286 -16.86 5.43 28.16
C SER A 286 -16.53 4.39 27.09
N LEU A 287 -15.31 3.86 27.12
CA LEU A 287 -14.89 2.83 26.17
C LEU A 287 -15.80 1.58 26.25
N ASN A 288 -16.35 1.27 27.42
CA ASN A 288 -17.29 0.15 27.61
C ASN A 288 -18.72 0.45 27.14
N ASP A 289 -19.06 1.70 26.85
CA ASP A 289 -20.37 2.09 26.29
C ASP A 289 -20.37 2.07 24.76
N LEU A 290 -19.19 1.92 24.13
CA LEU A 290 -19.04 1.79 22.69
C LEU A 290 -19.42 0.37 22.22
N PRO A 291 -19.72 0.17 20.93
CA PRO A 291 -19.93 -1.16 20.34
C PRO A 291 -18.74 -2.11 20.47
N LEU A 292 -17.57 -1.61 20.93
CA LEU A 292 -16.30 -2.33 21.02
C LEU A 292 -15.83 -2.87 19.66
N ALA A 293 -16.16 -2.17 18.57
CA ALA A 293 -15.62 -2.53 17.27
C ALA A 293 -14.13 -2.19 17.22
N PRO A 294 -13.28 -2.94 16.48
CA PRO A 294 -11.86 -2.63 16.36
C PRO A 294 -11.57 -1.18 16.01
N ILE A 295 -12.41 -0.58 15.15
CA ILE A 295 -12.27 0.82 14.71
C ILE A 295 -12.42 1.84 15.84
N ASP A 296 -13.23 1.55 16.87
CA ASP A 296 -13.40 2.44 18.02
C ASP A 296 -12.13 2.50 18.88
N PHE A 297 -11.41 1.37 18.97
CA PHE A 297 -10.13 1.29 19.66
C PHE A 297 -9.01 1.91 18.83
N GLN A 298 -8.99 1.65 17.52
CA GLN A 298 -8.01 2.26 16.62
C GLN A 298 -8.13 3.80 16.62
N ASN A 299 -9.37 4.33 16.63
CA ASN A 299 -9.61 5.77 16.79
C ASN A 299 -9.07 6.29 18.12
N PHE A 300 -9.28 5.57 19.23
CA PHE A 300 -8.72 5.97 20.52
C PHE A 300 -7.19 6.03 20.47
N TYR A 301 -6.54 4.99 19.96
CA TYR A 301 -5.08 4.97 19.86
C TYR A 301 -4.54 6.09 18.98
N SER A 302 -5.21 6.41 17.86
CA SER A 302 -4.80 7.51 16.98
C SER A 302 -4.90 8.88 17.63
N LEU A 303 -5.87 9.10 18.51
CA LEU A 303 -5.93 10.30 19.34
C LEU A 303 -4.75 10.37 20.32
N ILE A 304 -4.32 9.24 20.89
CA ILE A 304 -3.19 9.21 21.83
C ILE A 304 -1.85 9.42 21.10
N PHE A 305 -1.56 8.69 20.02
CA PHE A 305 -0.29 8.89 19.31
C PHE A 305 -0.25 10.21 18.52
N GLY A 306 -1.42 10.76 18.14
CA GLY A 306 -1.56 12.06 17.48
C GLY A 306 -0.99 13.24 18.28
N ASN A 307 -0.93 13.09 19.61
CA ASN A 307 -0.21 14.02 20.48
C ASN A 307 1.29 14.11 20.15
N PHE A 308 1.93 12.96 19.91
CA PHE A 308 3.35 12.88 19.57
C PHE A 308 3.61 13.30 18.12
N GLN A 309 2.72 12.92 17.19
CA GLN A 309 2.77 13.39 15.80
C GLN A 309 2.80 14.92 15.74
N GLY A 310 1.86 15.57 16.44
CA GLY A 310 1.80 17.02 16.50
C GLY A 310 3.00 17.69 17.17
N ALA A 311 3.56 17.07 18.22
CA ALA A 311 4.73 17.60 18.92
C ALA A 311 6.02 17.48 18.08
N VAL A 312 6.16 16.41 17.30
CA VAL A 312 7.29 16.21 16.39
C VAL A 312 7.17 17.11 15.17
N GLN A 313 6.04 17.06 14.45
CA GLN A 313 5.86 17.78 13.19
C GLN A 313 6.08 19.29 13.34
N TYR A 314 5.72 19.90 14.47
CA TYR A 314 5.80 21.36 14.66
C TYR A 314 6.83 21.79 15.72
N SER A 315 7.81 20.95 16.01
CA SER A 315 8.78 21.21 17.05
C SER A 315 9.64 22.44 16.74
N ASN A 316 9.59 23.45 17.61
CA ASN A 316 10.46 24.64 17.60
C ASN A 316 10.30 25.63 16.42
N ASP A 317 9.27 25.51 15.58
CA ASP A 317 9.10 26.37 14.39
C ASP A 317 8.53 27.79 14.65
N ARG A 318 8.14 28.16 15.89
CA ARG A 318 7.28 29.34 16.12
C ARG A 318 7.82 30.51 16.95
N GLY A 319 8.95 30.44 17.63
CA GLY A 319 9.43 31.56 18.48
C GLY A 319 8.50 32.00 19.64
N GLU A 320 7.23 31.59 19.68
CA GLU A 320 6.25 31.85 20.75
C GLU A 320 5.85 30.55 21.48
N THR A 321 6.03 30.58 22.81
CA THR A 321 5.45 29.72 23.86
C THR A 321 5.23 28.22 23.56
N GLN A 322 6.23 27.36 23.81
CA GLN A 322 6.39 26.58 25.05
C GLN A 322 5.46 25.34 25.24
N TYR A 323 4.42 25.12 24.43
CA TYR A 323 3.39 24.11 24.79
C TYR A 323 3.29 22.81 23.97
N ASP A 324 3.87 22.68 22.77
CA ASP A 324 3.73 21.46 21.95
C ASP A 324 5.06 21.10 21.21
N SER A 325 6.11 20.64 21.89
CA SER A 325 7.38 20.23 21.24
C SER A 325 7.87 18.85 21.69
N ILE A 326 8.82 18.27 20.95
CA ILE A 326 9.48 17.01 21.31
C ILE A 326 10.05 17.09 22.73
N ALA A 327 10.75 18.19 23.04
CA ALA A 327 11.35 18.39 24.36
C ALA A 327 10.29 18.45 25.47
N SER A 328 9.14 19.09 25.23
CA SER A 328 8.05 19.16 26.21
C SER A 328 7.44 17.78 26.47
N VAL A 329 7.07 17.04 25.42
CA VAL A 329 6.46 15.71 25.59
C VAL A 329 7.46 14.72 26.19
N CYS A 330 8.73 14.76 25.77
CA CYS A 330 9.75 13.89 26.32
C CYS A 330 10.07 14.20 27.78
N ASN A 331 10.15 15.47 28.19
CA ASN A 331 10.32 15.82 29.60
C ASN A 331 9.17 15.27 30.46
N ILE A 332 7.93 15.36 29.99
CA ILE A 332 6.76 14.77 30.68
C ILE A 332 6.91 13.25 30.79
N MET A 333 7.26 12.57 29.69
CA MET A 333 7.45 11.11 29.66
C MET A 333 8.59 10.65 30.57
N THR A 334 9.69 11.41 30.67
CA THR A 334 10.87 11.04 31.46
C THR A 334 10.78 11.43 32.94
N ASN A 335 9.84 12.31 33.31
CA ASN A 335 9.60 12.70 34.71
C ASN A 335 8.81 11.66 35.52
N THR A 336 8.42 10.56 34.89
CA THR A 336 7.75 9.42 35.52
C THR A 336 8.49 8.12 35.21
N THR A 337 8.41 7.16 36.13
CA THR A 337 8.89 5.78 35.89
C THR A 337 7.85 4.88 35.24
N ASP A 338 6.61 5.34 35.11
CA ASP A 338 5.50 4.62 34.51
C ASP A 338 5.13 5.28 33.18
N GLY A 339 5.30 4.54 32.07
CA GLY A 339 4.99 5.02 30.74
C GLY A 339 3.53 5.41 30.54
N LEU A 340 2.59 4.67 31.15
CA LEU A 340 1.15 4.94 31.01
C LEU A 340 0.76 6.26 31.68
N VAL A 341 1.29 6.52 32.88
CA VAL A 341 1.14 7.82 33.55
C VAL A 341 1.74 8.94 32.69
N GLY A 342 2.86 8.67 32.03
CA GLY A 342 3.47 9.58 31.07
C GLY A 342 2.52 9.94 29.94
N LEU A 343 1.89 8.95 29.31
CA LEU A 343 0.91 9.16 28.23
C LEU A 343 -0.29 10.00 28.69
N VAL A 344 -0.84 9.70 29.87
CA VAL A 344 -1.95 10.46 30.46
C VAL A 344 -1.55 11.93 30.69
N ASN A 345 -0.33 12.15 31.19
CA ASN A 345 0.18 13.50 31.45
C ASN A 345 0.41 14.28 30.16
N VAL A 346 1.01 13.66 29.13
CA VAL A 346 1.19 14.28 27.81
C VAL A 346 -0.17 14.66 27.22
N ASN A 347 -1.12 13.73 27.26
CA ASN A 347 -2.45 13.97 26.73
C ASN A 347 -3.19 15.09 27.48
N THR A 348 -3.11 15.08 28.81
CA THR A 348 -3.70 16.14 29.65
C THR A 348 -3.10 17.49 29.30
N TYR A 349 -1.77 17.56 29.18
CA TYR A 349 -1.02 18.79 28.91
C TYR A 349 -1.37 19.40 27.55
N LEU A 350 -1.46 18.58 26.49
CA LEU A 350 -1.73 19.05 25.12
C LEU A 350 -3.20 19.38 24.86
N ASN A 351 -4.11 18.89 25.72
CA ASN A 351 -5.56 19.07 25.56
C ASN A 351 -6.18 19.94 26.67
N LEU A 352 -5.38 20.81 27.30
CA LEU A 352 -5.91 21.86 28.17
C LEU A 352 -6.68 22.90 27.36
N ASP A 353 -7.84 23.32 27.85
CA ASP A 353 -8.57 24.46 27.28
C ASP A 353 -7.88 25.80 27.61
N LYS A 354 -8.45 26.90 27.11
CA LYS A 354 -7.93 28.27 27.33
C LYS A 354 -7.90 28.69 28.82
N HIS A 355 -8.57 27.95 29.70
CA HIS A 355 -8.58 28.16 31.15
C HIS A 355 -7.66 27.18 31.89
N GLY A 356 -6.92 26.33 31.17
CA GLY A 356 -6.03 25.33 31.75
C GLY A 356 -6.78 24.11 32.29
N VAL A 357 -8.01 23.83 31.82
CA VAL A 357 -8.83 22.71 32.28
C VAL A 357 -8.81 21.57 31.27
N TYR A 358 -8.57 20.35 31.76
CA TYR A 358 -8.67 19.12 30.94
C TYR A 358 -10.08 18.52 31.01
N ASN A 359 -10.80 18.65 29.91
CA ASN A 359 -12.21 18.22 29.77
C ASN A 359 -12.38 16.77 29.27
N GLY A 360 -11.28 16.06 29.02
CA GLY A 360 -11.30 14.67 28.53
C GLY A 360 -11.12 14.54 27.02
N ILE A 361 -11.05 13.30 26.55
CA ILE A 361 -10.97 12.96 25.13
C ILE A 361 -12.33 12.48 24.67
N PHE A 362 -12.80 13.03 23.55
CA PHE A 362 -13.93 12.46 22.86
C PHE A 362 -13.46 11.33 21.94
N ASN A 363 -13.93 10.10 22.16
CA ASN A 363 -13.63 8.94 21.31
C ASN A 363 -14.91 8.28 20.84
N ASN A 364 -15.39 8.67 19.66
CA ASN A 364 -16.53 8.01 19.04
C ASN A 364 -16.42 8.14 17.52
N TYR A 365 -15.91 7.08 16.89
CA TYR A 365 -15.72 7.03 15.45
C TYR A 365 -17.01 7.32 14.67
N THR A 366 -18.15 6.81 15.15
CA THR A 366 -19.44 7.06 14.49
C THR A 366 -19.79 8.54 14.53
N SER A 367 -19.57 9.22 15.64
CA SER A 367 -19.78 10.66 15.76
C SER A 367 -18.81 11.45 14.88
N ASP A 368 -17.53 11.07 14.83
CA ASP A 368 -16.53 11.67 13.96
C ASP A 368 -16.97 11.58 12.47
N VAL A 369 -17.48 10.43 12.05
CA VAL A 369 -18.08 10.24 10.72
C VAL A 369 -19.30 11.14 10.51
N GLN A 370 -20.18 11.31 11.50
CA GLN A 370 -21.34 12.19 11.37
C GLN A 370 -20.94 13.66 11.25
N GLU A 371 -19.92 14.10 11.98
CA GLU A 371 -19.36 15.45 11.84
C GLU A 371 -18.77 15.64 10.45
N LEU A 372 -17.96 14.69 9.98
CA LEU A 372 -17.38 14.74 8.64
C LEU A 372 -18.43 14.65 7.53
N LYS A 373 -19.65 14.16 7.80
CA LYS A 373 -20.78 14.18 6.87
C LYS A 373 -21.47 15.54 6.76
N ASP A 374 -21.18 16.50 7.63
CA ASP A 374 -21.67 17.86 7.47
C ASP A 374 -21.07 18.46 6.19
N GLU A 375 -21.94 18.76 5.23
CA GLU A 375 -21.54 19.33 3.94
C GLU A 375 -21.52 20.87 3.97
N THR A 376 -21.78 21.51 5.11
CA THR A 376 -21.88 22.96 5.23
C THR A 376 -20.55 23.62 5.59
N TYR A 377 -20.43 24.91 5.27
CA TYR A 377 -19.29 25.75 5.65
C TYR A 377 -19.49 26.50 6.98
N ASN A 378 -20.40 26.01 7.85
CA ASN A 378 -20.71 26.68 9.12
C ASN A 378 -19.54 26.63 10.11
N ASP A 379 -18.78 25.54 10.09
CA ASP A 379 -17.53 25.36 10.83
C ASP A 379 -16.41 25.19 9.79
N LEU A 380 -15.61 26.25 9.59
CA LEU A 380 -14.57 26.26 8.55
C LEU A 380 -13.43 25.27 8.81
N ASP A 381 -13.20 24.90 10.07
CA ASP A 381 -12.16 23.92 10.40
C ASP A 381 -12.69 22.50 10.09
N LEU A 382 -13.97 22.21 10.39
CA LEU A 382 -14.61 20.95 9.98
C LEU A 382 -14.75 20.83 8.45
N ALA A 383 -15.13 21.91 7.78
CA ALA A 383 -15.20 21.95 6.32
C ALA A 383 -13.82 21.73 5.67
N ALA A 384 -12.75 22.27 6.27
CA ALA A 384 -11.38 22.01 5.83
C ALA A 384 -11.00 20.53 6.06
N ALA A 385 -11.33 19.95 7.21
CA ALA A 385 -11.09 18.53 7.49
C ALA A 385 -11.82 17.62 6.48
N ARG A 386 -13.09 17.90 6.17
CA ARG A 386 -13.83 17.19 5.12
C ARG A 386 -13.13 17.34 3.76
N SER A 387 -12.82 18.55 3.31
CA SER A 387 -12.09 18.78 2.06
C SER A 387 -10.76 18.01 2.01
N TRP A 388 -10.00 17.99 3.10
CA TRP A 388 -8.71 17.32 3.15
C TRP A 388 -8.86 15.80 3.07
N ILE A 389 -9.79 15.22 3.84
CA ILE A 389 -10.05 13.79 3.79
C ILE A 389 -10.58 13.39 2.40
N TRP A 390 -11.34 14.25 1.72
CA TRP A 390 -11.70 14.01 0.33
C TRP A 390 -10.46 13.88 -0.57
N GLN A 391 -9.48 14.79 -0.46
CA GLN A 391 -8.26 14.73 -1.26
C GLN A 391 -7.37 13.52 -0.90
N THR A 392 -7.33 13.10 0.37
CA THR A 392 -6.63 11.86 0.75
C THR A 392 -7.32 10.63 0.16
N CYS A 393 -8.66 10.57 0.18
CA CYS A 393 -9.43 9.47 -0.44
C CYS A 393 -9.43 9.49 -1.98
N THR A 394 -9.11 10.62 -2.63
CA THR A 394 -9.27 10.76 -4.09
C THR A 394 -8.03 11.15 -4.87
N GLU A 395 -6.91 11.48 -4.20
CA GLU A 395 -5.65 11.82 -4.85
C GLU A 395 -4.41 11.29 -4.11
N PHE A 396 -4.36 11.39 -2.77
CA PHE A 396 -3.06 11.34 -2.09
C PHE A 396 -2.79 10.14 -1.20
N GLY A 397 -3.84 9.55 -0.59
CA GLY A 397 -3.66 8.67 0.56
C GLY A 397 -3.12 9.46 1.75
N TYR A 398 -1.88 9.19 2.19
CA TYR A 398 -1.24 9.76 3.38
C TYR A 398 -1.83 9.25 4.69
N TYR A 399 -2.30 8.01 4.71
CA TYR A 399 -2.83 7.41 5.93
C TYR A 399 -1.69 7.03 6.88
N GLN A 400 -1.64 7.68 8.03
CA GLN A 400 -0.55 7.53 9.00
C GLN A 400 -0.83 6.30 9.87
N THR A 401 -0.50 5.13 9.35
CA THR A 401 -0.76 3.84 10.00
C THR A 401 0.37 3.42 10.92
N THR A 402 0.08 2.42 11.75
CA THR A 402 1.08 1.65 12.50
C THR A 402 1.45 0.33 11.81
N ASP A 403 1.28 0.24 10.48
CA ASP A 403 1.47 -1.00 9.71
C ASP A 403 2.97 -1.28 9.42
N TYR A 404 3.80 -1.15 10.45
CA TYR A 404 5.22 -1.49 10.42
C TYR A 404 5.65 -2.25 11.68
N THR A 405 6.68 -3.10 11.59
CA THR A 405 7.10 -3.94 12.72
C THR A 405 7.84 -3.15 13.79
N GLN A 406 7.64 -3.57 15.05
CA GLN A 406 8.36 -3.09 16.24
C GLN A 406 8.23 -1.60 16.60
N GLY A 407 7.29 -0.88 15.99
CA GLY A 407 7.04 0.52 16.29
C GLY A 407 6.66 0.78 17.75
N VAL A 408 7.06 1.94 18.29
CA VAL A 408 6.78 2.29 19.70
C VAL A 408 5.31 2.48 20.03
N PHE A 409 4.47 2.71 19.02
CA PHE A 409 3.03 2.84 19.16
C PHE A 409 2.28 1.49 19.12
N GLY A 410 3.00 0.37 18.92
CA GLY A 410 2.42 -0.94 18.67
C GLY A 410 1.63 -0.99 17.36
N SER A 411 0.88 -2.06 17.12
CA SER A 411 0.00 -2.20 15.95
C SER A 411 -1.42 -1.78 16.30
N THR A 412 -1.61 -0.47 16.45
CA THR A 412 -2.80 0.13 17.08
C THR A 412 -3.72 0.90 16.14
N ALA A 413 -3.29 1.24 14.92
CA ALA A 413 -4.11 1.86 13.89
C ALA A 413 -3.73 1.34 12.49
N ALA A 414 -4.59 0.53 11.90
CA ALA A 414 -4.36 -0.10 10.60
C ALA A 414 -4.91 0.74 9.45
N LEU A 415 -4.40 0.49 8.24
CA LEU A 415 -4.86 1.12 6.99
C LEU A 415 -6.40 1.03 6.82
N SER A 416 -6.99 -0.11 7.18
CA SER A 416 -8.43 -0.33 7.02
C SER A 416 -9.30 0.69 7.76
N MET A 417 -8.87 1.26 8.89
CA MET A 417 -9.62 2.32 9.56
C MET A 417 -9.82 3.54 8.66
N PHE A 418 -8.77 3.93 7.93
CA PHE A 418 -8.77 5.10 7.07
C PHE A 418 -9.55 4.87 5.78
N ILE A 419 -9.41 3.69 5.17
CA ILE A 419 -10.23 3.29 4.02
C ILE A 419 -11.71 3.21 4.40
N GLN A 420 -12.01 2.63 5.55
CA GLN A 420 -13.39 2.56 6.03
C GLN A 420 -13.97 3.96 6.28
N MET A 421 -13.16 4.93 6.74
CA MET A 421 -13.61 6.33 6.86
C MET A 421 -13.96 6.94 5.50
N CYS A 422 -13.17 6.70 4.45
CA CYS A 422 -13.52 7.15 3.10
C CYS A 422 -14.90 6.61 2.67
N GLN A 423 -15.13 5.32 2.92
CA GLN A 423 -16.39 4.65 2.62
C GLN A 423 -17.55 5.21 3.46
N ASP A 424 -17.31 5.43 4.74
CA ASP A 424 -18.34 5.85 5.69
C ASP A 424 -18.74 7.32 5.49
N VAL A 425 -17.81 8.20 5.09
CA VAL A 425 -18.06 9.64 4.87
C VAL A 425 -18.58 9.95 3.46
N TYR A 426 -18.01 9.33 2.42
CA TYR A 426 -18.28 9.69 1.01
C TYR A 426 -19.06 8.62 0.22
N GLY A 427 -19.11 7.39 0.70
CA GLY A 427 -19.85 6.29 0.08
C GLY A 427 -18.99 5.05 -0.19
N ILE A 428 -19.62 3.88 -0.25
CA ILE A 428 -18.94 2.58 -0.30
C ILE A 428 -17.99 2.39 -1.49
N GLN A 429 -18.17 3.17 -2.57
CA GLN A 429 -17.32 3.14 -3.75
C GLN A 429 -15.92 3.75 -3.55
N TYR A 430 -15.70 4.52 -2.47
CA TYR A 430 -14.38 5.07 -2.12
C TYR A 430 -13.60 4.05 -1.29
N ASP A 431 -13.42 2.89 -1.90
CA ASP A 431 -12.86 1.69 -1.32
C ASP A 431 -11.33 1.62 -1.54
N SER A 432 -10.66 0.57 -1.06
CA SER A 432 -9.20 0.48 -1.11
C SER A 432 -8.68 0.46 -2.56
N ASN A 433 -9.43 -0.20 -3.45
CA ASN A 433 -9.15 -0.24 -4.87
C ASN A 433 -9.24 1.14 -5.53
N TYR A 434 -10.28 1.91 -5.21
CA TYR A 434 -10.44 3.28 -5.68
C TYR A 434 -9.27 4.15 -5.21
N VAL A 435 -8.97 4.13 -3.91
CA VAL A 435 -7.92 4.98 -3.32
C VAL A 435 -6.56 4.63 -3.91
N THR A 436 -6.22 3.34 -4.05
CA THR A 436 -4.95 2.93 -4.65
C THR A 436 -4.81 3.38 -6.10
N LYS A 437 -5.89 3.28 -6.89
CA LYS A 437 -5.90 3.79 -8.28
C LYS A 437 -5.75 5.31 -8.34
N ALA A 438 -6.41 6.03 -7.45
CA ALA A 438 -6.30 7.48 -7.34
C ALA A 438 -4.86 7.91 -7.01
N VAL A 439 -4.25 7.32 -5.99
CA VAL A 439 -2.85 7.58 -5.59
C VAL A 439 -1.88 7.27 -6.73
N LYS A 440 -2.06 6.13 -7.41
CA LYS A 440 -1.25 5.78 -8.58
C LYS A 440 -1.41 6.82 -9.68
N ALA A 441 -2.65 7.24 -9.99
CA ALA A 441 -2.91 8.24 -11.02
C ALA A 441 -2.31 9.61 -10.70
N THR A 442 -2.21 9.98 -9.41
CA THR A 442 -1.51 11.17 -8.95
C THR A 442 0.00 11.07 -9.21
N ASN A 443 0.62 9.95 -8.81
CA ASN A 443 2.04 9.72 -9.05
C ASN A 443 2.40 9.58 -10.53
N ASP A 444 1.57 8.92 -11.33
CA ASP A 444 1.76 8.80 -12.78
C ASP A 444 1.73 10.19 -13.46
N PHE A 445 0.88 11.10 -12.96
CA PHE A 445 0.73 12.44 -13.51
C PHE A 445 1.86 13.39 -13.10
N TYR A 446 2.23 13.42 -11.81
CA TYR A 446 3.25 14.34 -11.30
C TYR A 446 4.68 13.78 -11.33
N GLY A 447 4.83 12.45 -11.35
CA GLY A 447 6.10 11.72 -11.36
C GLY A 447 6.54 11.15 -9.99
N GLY A 448 5.85 11.49 -8.90
CA GLY A 448 6.28 11.14 -7.54
C GLY A 448 7.65 11.75 -7.18
N ALA A 449 8.22 11.36 -6.03
CA ALA A 449 9.51 11.90 -5.59
C ALA A 449 10.67 11.51 -6.53
N ALA A 450 10.66 10.29 -7.07
CA ALA A 450 11.73 9.78 -7.93
C ALA A 450 11.75 10.42 -9.32
N ASN A 451 10.58 10.60 -9.96
CA ASN A 451 10.49 11.05 -11.35
C ASN A 451 9.98 12.49 -11.52
N TYR A 452 10.00 13.30 -10.46
CA TYR A 452 9.69 14.74 -10.54
C TYR A 452 10.61 15.48 -11.53
N LYS A 453 10.02 16.30 -12.42
CA LYS A 453 10.70 16.89 -13.60
C LYS A 453 10.76 18.42 -13.60
N GLY A 454 10.16 19.10 -12.62
CA GLY A 454 10.19 20.56 -12.57
C GLY A 454 11.62 21.13 -12.52
N SER A 455 11.82 22.32 -13.09
CA SER A 455 13.10 23.04 -13.08
C SER A 455 12.99 24.34 -12.30
N ASN A 456 14.10 24.91 -11.85
CA ASN A 456 14.15 26.11 -11.02
C ASN A 456 13.33 25.96 -9.74
N VAL A 457 13.62 24.89 -8.99
CA VAL A 457 12.95 24.63 -7.72
C VAL A 457 13.92 24.47 -6.58
N VAL A 458 13.52 24.94 -5.41
CA VAL A 458 14.14 24.59 -4.13
C VAL A 458 13.12 23.81 -3.29
N LEU A 459 13.49 22.61 -2.86
CA LEU A 459 12.66 21.68 -2.09
C LEU A 459 13.34 21.36 -0.75
N PRO A 460 13.30 22.29 0.21
CA PRO A 460 13.83 22.08 1.55
C PRO A 460 12.91 21.16 2.36
N ASN A 461 13.48 20.28 3.18
CA ASN A 461 12.73 19.48 4.15
C ASN A 461 13.47 19.49 5.49
N GLY A 462 12.74 19.43 6.61
CA GLY A 462 13.33 19.18 7.93
C GLY A 462 13.52 17.68 8.20
N ASP A 463 14.54 17.28 8.95
CA ASP A 463 14.73 15.86 9.32
C ASP A 463 13.85 15.38 10.48
N LEU A 464 13.32 16.31 11.29
CA LEU A 464 12.33 15.99 12.32
C LEU A 464 10.92 15.97 11.75
N ASP A 465 10.70 16.55 10.56
CA ASP A 465 9.39 16.63 9.91
C ASP A 465 8.97 15.25 9.35
N PRO A 466 7.94 14.59 9.88
CA PRO A 466 7.55 13.27 9.37
C PRO A 466 7.16 13.25 7.89
N TRP A 467 6.74 14.39 7.31
CA TRP A 467 6.43 14.50 5.88
C TRP A 467 7.65 14.42 4.98
N HIS A 468 8.85 14.63 5.52
CA HIS A 468 10.11 14.57 4.77
C HIS A 468 10.27 13.20 4.08
N ALA A 469 9.70 12.14 4.62
CA ALA A 469 9.74 10.80 4.03
C ALA A 469 9.12 10.71 2.62
N LEU A 470 8.27 11.67 2.24
CA LEU A 470 7.66 11.79 0.91
C LEU A 470 8.30 12.89 0.04
N GLY A 471 9.38 13.50 0.53
CA GLY A 471 10.15 14.53 -0.16
C GLY A 471 11.12 13.97 -1.20
N ARG A 472 11.70 14.88 -2.00
CA ARG A 472 12.74 14.56 -2.99
C ARG A 472 14.11 14.93 -2.47
N TYR A 473 15.07 14.00 -2.52
CA TYR A 473 16.45 14.20 -2.03
C TYR A 473 17.55 13.97 -3.08
N GLN A 474 17.20 13.39 -4.22
CA GLN A 474 18.15 13.08 -5.29
C GLN A 474 17.71 13.78 -6.58
N SER A 475 18.65 14.41 -7.27
CA SER A 475 18.41 15.02 -8.57
C SER A 475 19.67 15.05 -9.42
N ASP A 476 19.53 14.64 -10.68
CA ASP A 476 20.56 14.80 -11.71
C ASP A 476 20.54 16.19 -12.36
N PHE A 477 19.56 17.04 -12.03
CA PHE A 477 19.35 18.34 -12.63
C PHE A 477 19.85 19.47 -11.74
N TYR A 478 20.72 20.33 -12.28
CA TYR A 478 21.28 21.48 -11.55
C TYR A 478 20.22 22.47 -11.04
N SER A 479 19.10 22.58 -11.76
CA SER A 479 18.01 23.50 -11.44
C SER A 479 17.00 22.95 -10.43
N GLN A 480 17.21 21.74 -9.90
CA GLN A 480 16.44 21.18 -8.78
C GLN A 480 17.35 21.11 -7.56
N THR A 481 17.13 22.00 -6.59
CA THR A 481 17.90 22.03 -5.34
C THR A 481 17.10 21.39 -4.23
N THR A 482 17.63 20.32 -3.64
CA THR A 482 17.00 19.58 -2.54
C THR A 482 17.98 19.53 -1.37
N PHE A 483 17.49 19.74 -0.15
CA PHE A 483 18.31 19.55 1.04
C PHE A 483 17.46 19.21 2.26
N LEU A 484 18.07 18.47 3.18
CA LEU A 484 17.51 18.07 4.45
C LEU A 484 18.14 18.93 5.56
N ILE A 485 17.32 19.65 6.33
CA ILE A 485 17.77 20.58 7.36
C ILE A 485 17.76 19.86 8.71
N GLU A 486 18.94 19.62 9.26
CA GLU A 486 19.11 18.90 10.53
C GLU A 486 18.47 19.64 11.72
N GLY A 487 17.69 18.91 12.51
CA GLY A 487 16.89 19.36 13.64
C GLY A 487 15.70 20.26 13.27
N SER A 488 15.43 20.50 11.98
CA SER A 488 14.32 21.35 11.56
C SER A 488 13.05 20.51 11.45
N ALA A 489 11.92 21.11 11.82
CA ALA A 489 10.62 20.48 11.73
C ALA A 489 9.87 21.02 10.50
N HIS A 490 8.54 20.95 10.51
CA HIS A 490 7.74 21.12 9.31
C HIS A 490 7.69 22.56 8.81
N CYS A 491 8.17 22.78 7.58
CA CYS A 491 8.27 24.08 6.93
C CYS A 491 9.13 25.10 7.71
N GLY A 492 10.10 24.65 8.52
CA GLY A 492 10.87 25.51 9.41
C GLY A 492 11.60 26.67 8.69
N ASP A 493 12.02 26.47 7.43
CA ASP A 493 12.68 27.48 6.59
C ASP A 493 11.77 28.63 6.14
N MET A 494 10.46 28.52 6.35
CA MET A 494 9.51 29.59 6.03
C MET A 494 9.36 30.61 7.16
N TYR A 495 9.95 30.35 8.33
CA TYR A 495 9.82 31.18 9.53
C TYR A 495 11.11 31.95 9.85
N PRO A 496 11.04 33.05 10.61
CA PRO A 496 12.23 33.71 11.12
C PRO A 496 13.01 32.78 12.06
N PRO A 497 14.36 32.80 12.06
CA PRO A 497 15.14 32.00 12.99
C PRO A 497 14.80 32.39 14.43
N SER A 498 14.70 31.39 15.30
CA SER A 498 14.58 31.62 16.75
C SER A 498 15.91 32.14 17.33
N ASN A 499 15.86 32.85 18.46
CA ASN A 499 17.07 33.39 19.10
C ASN A 499 18.07 32.26 19.43
N GLY A 500 19.23 32.28 18.78
CA GLY A 500 20.30 31.28 18.96
C GLY A 500 20.26 30.10 17.98
N ASP A 501 19.28 30.05 17.06
CA ASP A 501 19.22 29.06 16.00
C ASP A 501 19.96 29.53 14.74
N THR A 502 21.18 29.01 14.55
CA THR A 502 22.06 29.39 13.44
C THR A 502 21.84 28.55 12.18
N ARG A 503 20.92 27.57 12.18
CA ARG A 503 20.71 26.69 11.01
C ARG A 503 20.28 27.50 9.79
N TYR A 504 19.38 28.46 10.01
CA TYR A 504 18.83 29.29 8.96
C TYR A 504 19.76 30.40 8.47
N ASP A 505 20.90 30.63 9.14
CA ASP A 505 21.95 31.55 8.67
C ASP A 505 22.57 31.09 7.35
N VAL A 506 22.49 29.78 7.04
CA VAL A 506 22.96 29.20 5.77
C VAL A 506 21.79 28.95 4.82
N ILE A 507 20.67 28.44 5.34
CA ILE A 507 19.52 28.04 4.52
C ILE A 507 18.83 29.24 3.86
N HIS A 508 18.52 30.31 4.60
CA HIS A 508 17.83 31.45 4.00
C HIS A 508 18.66 32.16 2.92
N PRO A 509 19.98 32.42 3.10
CA PRO A 509 20.80 32.96 2.03
C PRO A 509 20.93 32.02 0.82
N LEU A 510 20.92 30.70 1.03
CA LEU A 510 20.93 29.73 -0.06
C LEU A 510 19.67 29.84 -0.91
N ILE A 511 18.48 29.81 -0.29
CA ILE A 511 17.20 29.97 -1.00
C ILE A 511 17.17 31.33 -1.72
N ALA A 512 17.56 32.41 -1.02
CA ALA A 512 17.63 33.75 -1.59
C ALA A 512 18.53 33.82 -2.84
N ARG A 513 19.65 33.08 -2.85
CA ARG A 513 20.56 33.02 -4.00
C ARG A 513 19.91 32.33 -5.21
N HIS A 514 19.10 31.30 -4.99
CA HIS A 514 18.36 30.67 -6.10
C HIS A 514 17.31 31.63 -6.67
N ILE A 515 16.58 32.33 -5.80
CA ILE A 515 15.64 33.38 -6.19
C ILE A 515 16.36 34.49 -6.98
N ASP A 516 17.52 34.96 -6.51
CA ASP A 516 18.36 35.93 -7.22
C ASP A 516 18.74 35.44 -8.62
N ASN A 517 19.14 34.17 -8.73
CA ASN A 517 19.54 33.56 -10.00
C ASN A 517 18.37 33.46 -10.98
N TRP A 518 17.18 33.05 -10.52
CA TRP A 518 16.01 32.95 -11.39
C TRP A 518 15.54 34.33 -11.88
N LEU A 519 15.64 35.35 -11.03
CA LEU A 519 15.22 36.71 -11.35
C LEU A 519 16.23 37.45 -12.24
N ASN A 520 17.54 37.19 -12.10
CA ASN A 520 18.59 38.00 -12.73
C ASN A 520 19.44 37.24 -13.77
N GLY A 521 19.52 35.91 -13.69
CA GLY A 521 20.28 35.06 -14.62
C GLY A 521 19.42 34.54 -15.79
N PRO A 522 20.03 33.96 -16.83
CA PRO A 522 19.28 33.16 -17.79
C PRO A 522 18.60 31.99 -17.06
N PRO A 523 17.38 31.56 -17.46
CA PRO A 523 16.79 30.35 -16.91
C PRO A 523 17.77 29.19 -17.08
N GLU A 524 18.17 28.56 -15.97
CA GLU A 524 19.07 27.41 -16.03
C GLU A 524 18.35 26.29 -16.82
N PRO A 525 18.95 25.78 -17.92
CA PRO A 525 18.37 24.66 -18.65
C PRO A 525 18.19 23.46 -17.69
N SER A 526 17.30 22.53 -18.03
CA SER A 526 17.24 21.21 -17.39
C SER A 526 18.48 20.35 -17.72
N SER A 527 19.67 20.95 -17.80
CA SER A 527 20.91 20.27 -18.10
C SER A 527 21.28 19.36 -16.94
N LYS A 528 21.63 18.12 -17.28
CA LYS A 528 22.15 17.14 -16.34
C LYS A 528 23.49 17.62 -15.77
N LEU A 529 23.76 17.29 -14.51
CA LEU A 529 25.06 17.51 -13.88
C LEU A 529 26.17 16.89 -14.76
N PRO A 530 27.25 17.63 -15.06
CA PRO A 530 28.46 17.02 -15.61
C PRO A 530 28.92 15.93 -14.64
N TYR A 531 29.22 14.74 -15.16
CA TYR A 531 29.61 13.52 -14.44
C TYR A 531 30.81 13.68 -13.46
N HIS A 532 31.39 14.87 -13.32
CA HIS A 532 32.57 15.14 -12.49
C HIS A 532 32.36 16.06 -11.28
N ASP A 533 31.19 16.69 -11.08
CA ASP A 533 30.97 17.63 -9.96
C ASP A 533 30.00 17.11 -8.87
N ALA A 534 29.66 15.81 -8.88
CA ALA A 534 28.69 15.20 -7.97
C ALA A 534 29.16 15.01 -6.50
N VAL A 535 30.36 15.46 -6.11
CA VAL A 535 31.02 14.98 -4.87
C VAL A 535 31.12 16.05 -3.75
N ARG A 536 30.21 17.03 -3.70
CA ARG A 536 30.15 17.95 -2.54
C ARG A 536 28.81 18.08 -1.83
N SER A 537 27.73 17.49 -2.36
CA SER A 537 26.43 17.39 -1.67
C SER A 537 26.14 15.98 -1.14
N ALA A 538 26.84 14.95 -1.63
CA ALA A 538 26.70 13.56 -1.16
C ALA A 538 27.41 13.30 0.18
N THR A 539 28.45 14.07 0.52
CA THR A 539 29.34 13.78 1.66
C THR A 539 28.70 14.00 3.04
N GLU A 540 27.58 14.73 3.15
CA GLU A 540 26.83 14.86 4.42
C GLU A 540 25.92 13.64 4.67
N ALA A 541 25.27 13.15 3.60
CA ALA A 541 24.47 11.92 3.62
C ALA A 541 25.35 10.67 3.81
N GLU A 542 26.54 10.65 3.22
CA GLU A 542 27.55 9.61 3.44
C GLU A 542 28.15 9.68 4.86
N ARG A 543 28.25 10.86 5.49
CA ARG A 543 28.64 10.98 6.91
C ARG A 543 27.57 10.47 7.87
N LEU A 544 26.30 10.60 7.52
CA LEU A 544 25.17 10.01 8.27
C LEU A 544 25.08 8.49 8.06
N ALA A 545 25.34 8.00 6.84
CA ALA A 545 25.44 6.57 6.55
C ALA A 545 26.67 5.92 7.23
N ALA A 546 27.79 6.63 7.38
CA ALA A 546 28.99 6.16 8.06
C ALA A 546 28.86 6.01 9.58
N LYS A 547 27.74 6.45 10.18
CA LYS A 547 27.47 6.27 11.62
C LYS A 547 27.02 4.84 11.99
N TYR A 548 26.80 3.98 10.98
CA TYR A 548 26.47 2.56 11.15
C TYR A 548 27.34 1.69 10.22
N PRO A 549 28.50 1.17 10.68
CA PRO A 549 29.44 0.51 9.79
C PRO A 549 29.04 -0.94 9.48
N THR A 550 28.66 -1.22 8.23
CA THR A 550 28.71 -2.55 7.63
C THR A 550 30.16 -2.97 7.40
N GLN A 551 30.68 -3.90 8.20
CA GLN A 551 32.01 -4.49 8.01
C GLN A 551 31.95 -5.66 7.01
N HIS A 552 32.43 -5.45 5.79
CA HIS A 552 32.84 -6.54 4.90
C HIS A 552 34.36 -6.69 4.94
N LYS A 553 34.85 -7.85 5.34
CA LYS A 553 36.26 -8.26 5.14
C LYS A 553 36.31 -9.42 4.17
N GLU A 554 36.89 -9.18 3.01
CA GLU A 554 37.23 -10.21 2.02
C GLU A 554 38.35 -11.11 2.56
N PHE A 555 38.22 -12.42 2.39
CA PHE A 555 39.33 -13.37 2.50
C PHE A 555 39.32 -14.32 1.31
N THR A 556 40.48 -14.44 0.66
CA THR A 556 40.76 -15.34 -0.45
C THR A 556 41.58 -16.52 0.06
N HIS A 557 41.22 -17.77 -0.29
CA HIS A 557 42.20 -18.85 -0.48
C HIS A 557 41.62 -20.04 -1.26
N THR A 558 42.43 -20.52 -2.21
CA THR A 558 42.24 -21.61 -3.18
C THR A 558 42.57 -22.98 -2.59
N TYR A 559 41.77 -24.03 -2.88
CA TYR A 559 42.24 -25.43 -2.86
C TYR A 559 41.51 -26.36 -3.83
N LYS A 560 42.19 -27.48 -4.12
CA LYS A 560 42.05 -28.44 -5.24
C LYS A 560 40.94 -29.49 -5.07
N GLU A 561 40.54 -30.00 -6.23
CA GLU A 561 39.57 -31.06 -6.56
C GLU A 561 39.83 -32.43 -5.90
N GLU A 562 38.77 -33.15 -5.50
CA GLU A 562 38.22 -34.29 -6.25
C GLU A 562 37.23 -35.16 -5.43
N ARG A 563 36.25 -35.69 -6.19
CA ARG A 563 35.65 -37.04 -6.16
C ARG A 563 34.24 -37.26 -5.57
N ALA A 564 33.41 -37.84 -6.45
CA ALA A 564 32.01 -38.18 -6.35
C ALA A 564 31.74 -39.49 -5.58
N PHE A 565 30.55 -39.60 -4.98
CA PHE A 565 29.98 -40.86 -4.49
C PHE A 565 28.46 -40.98 -4.78
N PRO A 566 27.92 -42.22 -4.82
CA PRO A 566 26.65 -42.58 -5.47
C PRO A 566 25.45 -42.64 -4.51
N ILE A 567 24.25 -42.61 -5.11
CA ILE A 567 22.93 -42.44 -4.50
C ILE A 567 22.25 -43.80 -4.27
N GLU A 568 21.77 -44.06 -3.05
CA GLU A 568 20.66 -44.98 -2.75
C GLU A 568 19.55 -44.18 -2.03
N ARG A 569 18.29 -44.30 -2.49
CA ARG A 569 17.11 -43.69 -1.87
C ARG A 569 16.57 -44.62 -0.78
N ASP A 570 16.29 -44.06 0.39
CA ASP A 570 15.51 -44.71 1.45
C ASP A 570 14.04 -44.23 1.34
N GLU A 571 13.15 -45.14 0.91
CA GLU A 571 11.73 -44.88 0.67
C GLU A 571 10.88 -44.84 1.97
N SER A 572 11.50 -44.90 3.16
CA SER A 572 10.78 -45.06 4.43
C SER A 572 10.41 -43.76 5.17
N LYS A 573 10.65 -42.57 4.59
CA LYS A 573 10.42 -41.28 5.25
C LYS A 573 9.55 -40.32 4.45
N ASP A 574 8.31 -40.71 4.18
CA ASP A 574 7.29 -39.74 3.79
C ASP A 574 6.63 -39.21 5.08
N HIS A 575 7.13 -38.08 5.58
CA HIS A 575 6.63 -37.46 6.81
C HIS A 575 5.21 -36.87 6.57
N PRO A 576 4.25 -37.06 7.49
CA PRO A 576 2.89 -36.56 7.33
C PRO A 576 2.90 -35.03 7.40
N VAL A 577 2.66 -34.37 6.26
CA VAL A 577 2.41 -32.93 6.19
C VAL A 577 1.03 -32.67 6.81
N SER A 578 0.99 -32.57 8.13
CA SER A 578 -0.19 -32.08 8.84
C SER A 578 -0.39 -30.60 8.53
N ARG A 579 -1.64 -30.16 8.36
CA ARG A 579 -2.08 -28.76 8.15
C ARG A 579 -1.74 -27.83 9.34
N LYS A 580 -0.64 -28.06 10.06
CA LYS A 580 -0.39 -27.40 11.35
C LYS A 580 0.03 -25.95 11.19
N VAL A 581 0.67 -25.52 10.11
CA VAL A 581 1.26 -24.16 10.09
C VAL A 581 1.31 -23.52 8.71
N SER A 582 0.41 -22.57 8.40
CA SER A 582 0.75 -21.45 7.49
C SER A 582 -0.31 -20.36 7.43
N MET A 583 0.11 -19.09 7.48
CA MET A 583 -0.72 -17.94 7.07
C MET A 583 -0.72 -17.70 5.55
N LEU A 584 0.15 -18.38 4.80
CA LEU A 584 0.43 -18.12 3.38
C LEU A 584 0.12 -19.30 2.46
N ARG A 585 -0.33 -20.44 3.00
CA ARG A 585 -0.64 -21.65 2.23
C ARG A 585 -1.86 -22.40 2.76
N THR A 586 -2.74 -22.73 1.83
CA THR A 586 -3.88 -23.62 2.08
C THR A 586 -4.10 -24.58 0.91
N ARG A 587 -3.04 -25.19 0.35
CA ARG A 587 -3.26 -26.26 -0.64
C ARG A 587 -3.67 -27.56 0.06
N PRO A 588 -4.83 -28.16 -0.27
CA PRO A 588 -5.20 -29.48 0.22
C PRO A 588 -4.18 -30.55 -0.14
N ARG A 589 -4.06 -31.52 0.77
CA ARG A 589 -3.47 -32.83 0.50
C ARG A 589 -4.42 -33.53 -0.45
N ALA A 590 -4.49 -33.04 -1.69
CA ALA A 590 -5.18 -33.72 -2.75
C ALA A 590 -4.40 -35.00 -2.97
N ILE A 591 -4.87 -36.09 -2.36
CA ILE A 591 -4.74 -37.41 -2.95
C ILE A 591 -5.57 -37.28 -4.24
N ALA A 592 -4.99 -36.66 -5.27
CA ALA A 592 -5.38 -37.00 -6.61
C ALA A 592 -5.32 -38.52 -6.66
N PRO A 593 -6.30 -39.23 -7.25
CA PRO A 593 -6.10 -40.64 -7.52
C PRO A 593 -4.74 -40.73 -8.20
N GLU A 594 -3.78 -41.35 -7.53
CA GLU A 594 -2.46 -41.61 -8.10
C GLU A 594 -2.76 -42.18 -9.47
N VAL A 595 -2.20 -41.55 -10.50
CA VAL A 595 -2.32 -42.12 -11.84
C VAL A 595 -1.73 -43.50 -11.69
N ASP A 596 -2.52 -44.56 -11.89
CA ASP A 596 -2.05 -45.94 -11.75
C ASP A 596 -0.87 -46.14 -12.71
N LEU A 597 0.35 -46.00 -12.19
CA LEU A 597 1.58 -46.00 -12.96
C LEU A 597 1.81 -47.34 -13.67
N SER A 598 1.12 -48.40 -13.22
CA SER A 598 1.12 -49.69 -13.91
C SER A 598 0.41 -49.66 -15.27
N GLN A 599 -0.37 -48.61 -15.55
CA GLN A 599 -1.12 -48.40 -16.80
C GLN A 599 -0.58 -47.25 -17.66
N VAL A 600 0.44 -46.52 -17.20
CA VAL A 600 1.00 -45.38 -17.95
C VAL A 600 2.16 -45.84 -18.83
N ASP A 601 2.10 -45.49 -20.12
CA ASP A 601 3.18 -45.75 -21.06
C ASP A 601 4.39 -44.86 -20.74
N ALA A 602 5.38 -45.39 -20.03
CA ALA A 602 6.63 -44.70 -19.68
C ALA A 602 7.67 -44.72 -20.82
N THR A 603 7.28 -45.07 -22.05
CA THR A 603 8.22 -45.11 -23.19
C THR A 603 8.79 -43.72 -23.46
N GLY A 604 10.13 -43.59 -23.32
CA GLY A 604 10.83 -42.33 -23.55
C GLY A 604 10.90 -41.40 -22.33
N TYR A 605 10.47 -41.87 -21.16
CA TYR A 605 10.62 -41.15 -19.89
C TYR A 605 12.02 -41.29 -19.29
N SER A 606 12.58 -40.19 -18.80
CA SER A 606 13.83 -40.20 -18.02
C SER A 606 13.83 -39.14 -16.93
N ALA A 607 14.27 -39.50 -15.72
CA ALA A 607 14.56 -38.57 -14.64
C ALA A 607 16.08 -38.32 -14.57
N ILE A 608 16.50 -37.07 -14.61
CA ILE A 608 17.90 -36.68 -14.75
C ILE A 608 18.17 -35.49 -13.80
N SER A 609 19.41 -35.33 -13.37
CA SER A 609 19.89 -34.10 -12.73
C SER A 609 20.92 -33.42 -13.63
N PHE A 610 20.97 -32.09 -13.59
CA PHE A 610 22.05 -31.34 -14.22
C PHE A 610 22.67 -30.35 -13.23
N THR A 611 23.98 -30.15 -13.40
CA THR A 611 24.75 -29.19 -12.59
C THR A 611 24.39 -27.77 -12.97
N GLN A 612 23.89 -27.01 -12.00
CA GLN A 612 23.50 -25.62 -12.13
C GLN A 612 24.36 -24.73 -11.21
N PRO A 613 24.83 -23.54 -11.65
CA PRO A 613 25.35 -22.53 -10.75
C PRO A 613 24.40 -22.22 -9.59
N LEU A 614 24.94 -22.19 -8.37
CA LEU A 614 24.21 -21.70 -7.21
C LEU A 614 23.84 -20.22 -7.40
N CYS A 615 24.77 -19.44 -7.97
CA CYS A 615 24.58 -18.02 -8.25
C CYS A 615 24.97 -17.67 -9.70
N HIS A 616 24.04 -17.11 -10.45
CA HIS A 616 24.25 -16.64 -11.83
C HIS A 616 24.84 -15.23 -11.89
N PHE A 617 24.70 -14.45 -10.82
CA PHE A 617 25.00 -13.01 -10.83
C PHE A 617 26.31 -12.64 -10.15
N ASN A 618 26.95 -13.59 -9.46
CA ASN A 618 28.22 -13.36 -8.78
C ASN A 618 29.18 -14.52 -9.06
N ASN A 619 30.10 -14.29 -9.99
CA ASN A 619 31.13 -15.27 -10.37
C ASN A 619 32.15 -15.57 -9.26
N LYS A 620 32.16 -14.81 -8.15
CA LYS A 620 32.93 -15.14 -6.95
C LYS A 620 32.30 -16.27 -6.14
N ILE A 621 31.08 -16.71 -6.48
CA ILE A 621 30.37 -17.84 -5.86
C ILE A 621 30.36 -18.99 -6.87
N PRO A 622 31.42 -19.81 -6.94
CA PRO A 622 31.57 -20.86 -7.95
C PRO A 622 30.75 -22.12 -7.62
N ASN A 623 30.05 -22.13 -6.48
CA ASN A 623 29.27 -23.27 -6.02
C ASN A 623 28.21 -23.66 -7.07
N THR A 624 27.94 -24.95 -7.15
CA THR A 624 26.90 -25.51 -8.00
C THR A 624 26.02 -26.45 -7.20
N PHE A 625 24.83 -26.73 -7.69
CA PHE A 625 23.92 -27.72 -7.13
C PHE A 625 23.38 -28.62 -8.25
N GLN A 626 22.81 -29.77 -7.85
CA GLN A 626 22.14 -30.66 -8.79
C GLN A 626 20.66 -30.28 -8.88
N GLN A 627 20.24 -29.79 -10.05
CA GLN A 627 18.84 -29.47 -10.32
C GLN A 627 18.16 -30.64 -11.04
N ARG A 628 17.03 -31.11 -10.53
CA ARG A 628 16.28 -32.23 -11.10
C ARG A 628 15.40 -31.80 -12.27
N TRP A 629 15.27 -32.67 -13.25
CA TRP A 629 14.36 -32.51 -14.37
C TRP A 629 13.97 -33.85 -14.98
N TRP A 630 12.89 -33.84 -15.75
CA TRP A 630 12.34 -35.01 -16.42
C TRP A 630 12.16 -34.75 -17.91
N LYS A 631 12.33 -35.80 -18.70
CA LYS A 631 12.08 -35.82 -20.14
C LYS A 631 11.01 -36.85 -20.46
N ASN A 632 10.16 -36.57 -21.43
CA ASN A 632 9.33 -37.58 -22.08
C ASN A 632 9.34 -37.38 -23.60
N THR A 633 9.79 -38.39 -24.34
CA THR A 633 9.88 -38.39 -25.81
C THR A 633 8.76 -39.17 -26.50
N GLN A 634 7.75 -39.67 -25.77
CA GLN A 634 6.67 -40.50 -26.30
C GLN A 634 6.00 -39.91 -27.55
N TRP A 635 5.84 -38.58 -27.60
CA TRP A 635 5.20 -37.87 -28.72
C TRP A 635 6.17 -37.13 -29.65
N ALA A 636 7.48 -37.21 -29.40
CA ALA A 636 8.47 -36.43 -30.13
C ALA A 636 8.51 -36.84 -31.62
N LYS A 637 8.42 -35.86 -32.52
CA LYS A 637 8.63 -36.03 -33.96
C LYS A 637 9.91 -35.31 -34.40
N PRO A 638 10.61 -35.77 -35.47
CA PRO A 638 11.74 -35.04 -36.03
C PRO A 638 11.34 -33.59 -36.38
N GLY A 639 12.07 -32.61 -35.83
CA GLY A 639 11.78 -31.18 -35.99
C GLY A 639 10.58 -30.65 -35.18
N GLY A 640 9.99 -31.48 -34.31
CA GLY A 640 8.94 -31.07 -33.39
C GLY A 640 9.45 -30.12 -32.30
N PRO A 641 8.56 -29.30 -31.70
CA PRO A 641 8.93 -28.29 -30.70
C PRO A 641 9.31 -28.93 -29.36
N ASN A 642 9.85 -28.12 -28.45
CA ASN A 642 10.14 -28.50 -27.06
C ASN A 642 9.14 -27.82 -26.13
N PHE A 643 8.47 -28.58 -25.28
CA PHE A 643 7.57 -28.05 -24.26
C PHE A 643 8.24 -28.18 -22.90
N LEU A 644 8.39 -27.06 -22.19
CA LEU A 644 8.96 -27.02 -20.86
C LEU A 644 7.91 -26.61 -19.83
N MET A 645 7.50 -27.55 -18.99
CA MET A 645 6.79 -27.25 -17.75
C MET A 645 7.80 -26.75 -16.72
N ILE A 646 7.51 -25.61 -16.08
CA ILE A 646 8.35 -25.04 -15.03
C ILE A 646 7.80 -25.48 -13.67
N GLY A 647 8.67 -25.97 -12.79
CA GLY A 647 8.33 -26.26 -11.40
C GLY A 647 8.02 -24.98 -10.63
N GLY A 648 7.00 -25.03 -9.79
CA GLY A 648 6.64 -23.92 -8.90
C GLY A 648 7.16 -24.11 -7.48
N GLU A 649 6.38 -23.60 -6.55
CA GLU A 649 6.59 -23.57 -5.12
C GLU A 649 6.35 -24.94 -4.46
N GLY A 650 7.01 -26.01 -4.93
CA GLY A 650 6.86 -27.31 -4.31
C GLY A 650 7.68 -28.41 -4.95
N PRO A 651 7.74 -29.59 -4.32
CA PRO A 651 8.36 -30.76 -4.92
C PRO A 651 7.75 -31.05 -6.30
N ALA A 652 8.59 -31.39 -7.26
CA ALA A 652 8.13 -31.75 -8.58
C ALA A 652 7.25 -33.00 -8.56
N ASN A 653 6.17 -32.97 -9.33
CA ASN A 653 5.26 -34.11 -9.50
C ASN A 653 5.28 -34.59 -10.96
N PRO A 654 6.24 -35.47 -11.35
CA PRO A 654 6.37 -35.93 -12.73
C PRO A 654 5.21 -36.83 -13.16
N GLU A 655 4.55 -37.53 -12.24
CA GLU A 655 3.39 -38.38 -12.55
C GLU A 655 2.24 -37.53 -13.11
N LYS A 656 1.96 -36.41 -12.44
CA LYS A 656 0.98 -35.44 -12.91
C LYS A 656 1.46 -34.76 -14.17
N TRP A 657 2.63 -34.12 -14.15
CA TRP A 657 2.96 -33.17 -15.20
C TRP A 657 3.64 -33.80 -16.41
N VAL A 658 4.27 -34.97 -16.33
CA VAL A 658 5.04 -35.55 -17.45
C VAL A 658 4.35 -36.77 -18.05
N LEU A 659 3.64 -37.54 -17.22
CA LEU A 659 3.12 -38.86 -17.58
C LEU A 659 1.59 -38.88 -17.81
N ASN A 660 0.83 -37.95 -17.23
CA ASN A 660 -0.62 -37.94 -17.36
C ASN A 660 -1.11 -37.32 -18.68
N GLY A 661 -1.17 -38.14 -19.74
CA GLY A 661 -1.61 -37.72 -21.08
C GLY A 661 -3.02 -37.08 -21.18
N ASN A 662 -3.83 -37.14 -20.12
CA ASN A 662 -5.14 -36.48 -20.06
C ASN A 662 -5.05 -34.98 -19.74
N ILE A 663 -3.88 -34.47 -19.32
CA ILE A 663 -3.67 -33.05 -19.04
C ILE A 663 -3.55 -32.26 -20.34
N THR A 664 -4.22 -31.10 -20.41
CA THR A 664 -4.38 -30.29 -21.63
C THR A 664 -3.08 -30.01 -22.37
N TYR A 665 -1.99 -29.64 -21.66
CA TYR A 665 -0.75 -29.27 -22.33
C TYR A 665 -0.01 -30.47 -22.94
N LEU A 666 -0.19 -31.67 -22.39
CA LEU A 666 0.31 -32.92 -22.98
C LEU A 666 -0.52 -33.33 -24.20
N GLN A 667 -1.82 -33.02 -24.23
CA GLN A 667 -2.64 -33.18 -25.45
C GLN A 667 -2.12 -32.27 -26.58
N TRP A 668 -1.74 -31.03 -26.28
CA TRP A 668 -1.08 -30.16 -27.27
C TRP A 668 0.28 -30.72 -27.70
N ALA A 669 1.06 -31.29 -26.77
CA ALA A 669 2.33 -31.92 -27.10
C ALA A 669 2.15 -33.10 -28.06
N GLN A 670 1.15 -33.95 -27.83
CA GLN A 670 0.76 -35.02 -28.73
C GLN A 670 0.34 -34.50 -30.11
N GLN A 671 -0.46 -33.43 -30.14
CA GLN A 671 -0.92 -32.79 -31.37
C GLN A 671 0.24 -32.26 -32.22
N TYR A 672 1.20 -31.57 -31.61
CA TYR A 672 2.32 -30.91 -32.30
C TYR A 672 3.58 -31.77 -32.41
N GLY A 673 3.59 -32.96 -31.81
CA GLY A 673 4.74 -33.87 -31.83
C GLY A 673 5.91 -33.37 -30.98
N ALA A 674 5.62 -32.77 -29.82
CA ALA A 674 6.60 -32.09 -28.98
C ALA A 674 7.42 -33.06 -28.11
N THR A 675 8.66 -32.67 -27.78
CA THR A 675 9.43 -33.29 -26.69
C THR A 675 9.08 -32.59 -25.39
N ILE A 676 8.72 -33.35 -24.35
CA ILE A 676 8.34 -32.81 -23.04
C ILE A 676 9.54 -32.74 -22.11
N TYR A 677 9.66 -31.62 -21.42
CA TYR A 677 10.58 -31.37 -20.34
C TYR A 677 9.82 -30.83 -19.13
N TYR A 678 10.22 -31.24 -17.94
CA TYR A 678 9.74 -30.66 -16.68
C TYR A 678 10.93 -30.41 -15.78
N MET A 679 11.13 -29.16 -15.35
CA MET A 679 12.27 -28.77 -14.52
C MET A 679 11.80 -28.44 -13.10
N GLU A 680 12.39 -29.08 -12.10
CA GLU A 680 12.12 -28.72 -10.70
C GLU A 680 12.73 -27.36 -10.38
N HIS A 681 12.03 -26.56 -9.60
CA HIS A 681 12.51 -25.26 -9.16
C HIS A 681 13.67 -25.43 -8.17
N ARG A 682 14.69 -24.56 -8.24
CA ARG A 682 15.74 -24.51 -7.21
C ARG A 682 15.13 -24.39 -5.81
N CYS A 683 15.76 -24.96 -4.80
CA CYS A 683 15.30 -24.87 -3.40
C CYS A 683 14.01 -25.62 -3.04
N TYR A 684 13.34 -26.23 -4.01
CA TYR A 684 12.16 -27.06 -3.78
C TYR A 684 12.44 -28.51 -4.14
N GLY A 685 11.68 -29.43 -3.52
CA GLY A 685 11.87 -30.86 -3.70
C GLY A 685 13.27 -31.28 -3.27
N GLU A 686 14.05 -31.86 -4.19
CA GLU A 686 15.45 -32.25 -3.92
C GLU A 686 16.46 -31.34 -4.66
N SER A 687 15.98 -30.30 -5.36
CA SER A 687 16.81 -29.38 -6.15
C SER A 687 17.48 -28.30 -5.28
N HIS A 688 18.10 -28.72 -4.20
CA HIS A 688 18.76 -27.85 -3.21
C HIS A 688 20.06 -28.45 -2.65
N ASP A 689 20.41 -29.68 -3.03
CA ASP A 689 21.58 -30.37 -2.49
C ASP A 689 22.89 -29.82 -3.10
N LEU A 690 23.75 -29.26 -2.23
CA LEU A 690 25.10 -28.80 -2.54
C LEU A 690 26.16 -29.90 -2.43
N GLY A 691 25.77 -31.14 -2.12
CA GLY A 691 26.65 -32.30 -2.01
C GLY A 691 27.64 -32.24 -0.84
N ASN A 692 27.48 -31.28 0.09
CA ASN A 692 28.38 -31.06 1.22
C ASN A 692 27.56 -30.80 2.49
N SER A 693 27.65 -31.68 3.48
CA SER A 693 26.91 -31.64 4.76
C SER A 693 27.27 -30.47 5.67
N THR A 694 28.09 -29.53 5.20
CA THR A 694 28.67 -28.42 5.99
C THR A 694 28.00 -27.07 5.72
N PHE A 695 27.14 -26.94 4.69
CA PHE A 695 26.42 -25.69 4.44
C PHE A 695 25.14 -25.63 5.26
N LYS A 696 24.94 -24.53 5.99
CA LYS A 696 23.66 -24.24 6.65
C LYS A 696 22.59 -24.04 5.57
N THR A 697 21.40 -24.64 5.75
CA THR A 697 20.23 -24.47 4.87
C THR A 697 19.96 -23.00 4.53
N ASP A 698 20.19 -22.10 5.49
CA ASP A 698 20.01 -20.65 5.32
C ASP A 698 20.92 -20.01 4.26
N TYR A 699 22.12 -20.56 4.00
CA TYR A 699 22.99 -20.05 2.94
C TYR A 699 22.42 -20.32 1.54
N VAL A 700 21.75 -21.46 1.35
CA VAL A 700 21.08 -21.80 0.08
C VAL A 700 19.86 -20.89 -0.14
N MET A 701 19.16 -20.53 0.95
CA MET A 701 17.98 -19.65 0.92
C MET A 701 18.24 -18.30 0.28
N LEU A 702 19.43 -17.71 0.46
CA LEU A 702 19.84 -16.46 -0.21
C LEU A 702 19.74 -16.52 -1.74
N PHE A 703 19.81 -17.72 -2.32
CA PHE A 703 19.73 -17.94 -3.77
C PHE A 703 18.38 -18.50 -4.21
N CYS A 704 17.42 -18.65 -3.30
CA CYS A 704 16.06 -19.11 -3.55
C CYS A 704 15.17 -17.95 -3.96
N ASN A 705 15.45 -17.38 -5.12
CA ASN A 705 14.69 -16.26 -5.67
C ASN A 705 14.37 -16.46 -7.15
N SER A 706 13.35 -15.74 -7.63
CA SER A 706 12.84 -15.81 -9.00
C SER A 706 13.89 -15.42 -10.04
N TRP A 707 14.75 -14.46 -9.72
CA TRP A 707 15.87 -14.06 -10.58
C TRP A 707 16.79 -15.24 -10.87
N GLN A 708 17.31 -15.89 -9.85
CA GLN A 708 18.21 -17.01 -10.08
C GLN A 708 17.51 -18.16 -10.83
N SER A 709 16.22 -18.37 -10.55
CA SER A 709 15.39 -19.39 -11.18
C SER A 709 15.13 -19.13 -12.68
N LEU A 710 14.99 -17.87 -13.09
CA LEU A 710 14.90 -17.50 -14.50
C LEU A 710 16.19 -17.84 -15.25
N TRP A 711 17.35 -17.59 -14.64
CA TRP A 711 18.62 -17.94 -15.25
C TRP A 711 18.87 -19.45 -15.24
N ASP A 712 18.30 -20.18 -14.28
CA ASP A 712 18.28 -21.65 -14.33
C ASP A 712 17.58 -22.14 -15.59
N ILE A 713 16.39 -21.60 -15.90
CA ILE A 713 15.62 -21.93 -17.11
C ILE A 713 16.47 -21.65 -18.36
N ARG A 714 17.12 -20.48 -18.43
CA ARG A 714 18.01 -20.12 -19.55
C ARG A 714 19.15 -21.13 -19.72
N GLN A 715 19.84 -21.46 -18.63
CA GLN A 715 20.97 -22.38 -18.66
C GLN A 715 20.53 -23.81 -19.01
N PHE A 716 19.38 -24.25 -18.50
CA PHE A 716 18.79 -25.54 -18.83
C PHE A 716 18.53 -25.66 -20.33
N ILE A 717 17.75 -24.73 -20.91
CA ILE A 717 17.43 -24.72 -22.34
C ILE A 717 18.70 -24.69 -23.20
N SER A 718 19.64 -23.82 -22.85
CA SER A 718 20.91 -23.69 -23.59
C SER A 718 21.73 -24.99 -23.54
N THR A 719 21.77 -25.64 -22.38
CA THR A 719 22.50 -26.90 -22.18
C THR A 719 21.85 -28.05 -22.93
N VAL A 720 20.53 -28.18 -22.89
CA VAL A 720 19.80 -29.20 -23.66
C VAL A 720 20.00 -28.96 -25.16
N ASN A 721 19.90 -27.71 -25.62
CA ASN A 721 20.13 -27.38 -27.02
C ASN A 721 21.53 -27.75 -27.49
N TYR A 722 22.54 -27.44 -26.69
CA TYR A 722 23.92 -27.80 -27.00
C TYR A 722 24.14 -29.32 -27.00
N ARG A 723 23.69 -30.04 -25.96
CA ARG A 723 23.94 -31.48 -25.81
C ARG A 723 23.19 -32.33 -26.84
N GLU A 724 22.00 -31.91 -27.23
CA GLU A 724 21.13 -32.66 -28.14
C GLU A 724 21.16 -32.15 -29.58
N GLY A 725 21.92 -31.08 -29.86
CA GLY A 725 21.92 -30.42 -31.18
C GLY A 725 20.54 -29.86 -31.55
N ASN A 726 19.76 -29.42 -30.56
CA ASN A 726 18.37 -29.04 -30.72
C ASN A 726 18.25 -27.59 -31.20
N THR A 727 17.54 -27.40 -32.32
CA THR A 727 17.23 -26.09 -32.91
C THR A 727 15.73 -25.81 -32.96
N ALA A 728 14.92 -26.69 -32.39
CA ALA A 728 13.46 -26.56 -32.41
C ALA A 728 12.98 -25.53 -31.37
N PRO A 729 11.85 -24.84 -31.63
CA PRO A 729 11.35 -23.79 -30.76
C PRO A 729 10.94 -24.34 -29.38
N TRP A 730 11.17 -23.56 -28.34
CA TRP A 730 10.74 -23.86 -26.96
C TRP A 730 9.47 -23.11 -26.60
N ILE A 731 8.49 -23.81 -26.01
CA ILE A 731 7.30 -23.22 -25.40
C ILE A 731 7.34 -23.53 -23.91
N THR A 732 7.19 -22.51 -23.05
CA THR A 732 7.15 -22.70 -21.60
C THR A 732 5.72 -22.69 -21.07
N PHE A 733 5.49 -23.43 -19.99
CA PHE A 733 4.20 -23.58 -19.33
C PHE A 733 4.36 -23.49 -17.81
N GLY A 734 3.37 -22.91 -17.14
CA GLY A 734 3.26 -22.95 -15.69
C GLY A 734 1.92 -22.40 -15.20
N GLY A 735 1.56 -22.78 -13.97
CA GLY A 735 0.41 -22.26 -13.23
C GLY A 735 0.85 -21.56 -11.94
N SER A 736 0.12 -20.56 -11.44
CA SER A 736 0.51 -19.80 -10.23
C SER A 736 1.89 -19.14 -10.41
N TYR A 737 2.76 -19.22 -9.40
CA TYR A 737 4.14 -18.76 -9.45
C TYR A 737 4.95 -19.36 -10.63
N SER A 738 4.76 -20.64 -10.96
CA SER A 738 5.40 -21.20 -12.16
C SER A 738 4.90 -20.57 -13.47
N GLY A 739 3.65 -20.10 -13.48
CA GLY A 739 3.09 -19.29 -14.56
C GLY A 739 3.76 -17.92 -14.66
N MET A 740 4.05 -17.28 -13.53
CA MET A 740 4.85 -16.04 -13.50
C MET A 740 6.24 -16.29 -14.12
N LEU A 741 6.92 -17.36 -13.72
CA LEU A 741 8.22 -17.73 -14.28
C LEU A 741 8.15 -18.03 -15.79
N SER A 742 7.10 -18.70 -16.27
CA SER A 742 6.91 -18.95 -17.71
C SER A 742 6.81 -17.65 -18.51
N LEU A 743 5.98 -16.72 -18.03
CA LEU A 743 5.78 -15.40 -18.64
C LEU A 743 7.05 -14.53 -18.56
N TRP A 744 7.70 -14.48 -17.40
CA TRP A 744 8.94 -13.73 -17.20
C TRP A 744 10.12 -14.31 -17.99
N ALA A 745 10.21 -15.63 -18.12
CA ALA A 745 11.25 -16.27 -18.93
C ALA A 745 11.08 -15.91 -20.41
N ARG A 746 9.84 -15.89 -20.94
CA ARG A 746 9.58 -15.40 -22.30
C ARG A 746 9.89 -13.90 -22.45
N ASN A 747 9.63 -13.10 -21.43
CA ASN A 747 9.97 -11.68 -21.44
C ASN A 747 11.49 -11.44 -21.45
N LYS A 748 12.27 -12.19 -20.65
CA LYS A 748 13.72 -12.01 -20.52
C LYS A 748 14.54 -12.72 -21.59
N PHE A 749 14.07 -13.85 -22.11
CA PHE A 749 14.79 -14.68 -23.07
C PHE A 749 13.95 -14.97 -24.33
N PRO A 750 13.47 -13.92 -25.03
CA PRO A 750 12.63 -14.10 -26.22
C PRO A 750 13.38 -14.71 -27.42
N ASP A 751 14.71 -14.73 -27.37
CA ASP A 751 15.62 -15.40 -28.29
C ASP A 751 15.65 -16.92 -28.11
N LEU A 752 15.35 -17.42 -26.91
CA LEU A 752 15.37 -18.85 -26.57
C LEU A 752 13.98 -19.48 -26.52
N ILE A 753 12.97 -18.73 -26.05
CA ILE A 753 11.62 -19.23 -25.80
C ILE A 753 10.68 -18.60 -26.81
N ALA A 754 10.05 -19.37 -27.70
CA ALA A 754 9.20 -18.86 -28.77
C ALA A 754 7.81 -18.38 -28.31
N GLY A 755 7.30 -18.93 -27.21
CA GLY A 755 6.04 -18.53 -26.59
C GLY A 755 5.86 -19.10 -25.18
N ALA A 756 4.91 -18.56 -24.42
CA ALA A 756 4.66 -18.96 -23.04
C ALA A 756 3.17 -19.00 -22.69
N VAL A 757 2.79 -19.96 -21.84
CA VAL A 757 1.46 -20.04 -21.24
C VAL A 757 1.60 -19.92 -19.73
N GLY A 758 1.13 -18.80 -19.18
CA GLY A 758 1.11 -18.55 -17.73
C GLY A 758 -0.32 -18.55 -17.21
N SER A 759 -0.76 -19.68 -16.65
CA SER A 759 -2.10 -19.85 -16.12
C SER A 759 -2.20 -19.31 -14.69
N SER A 760 -3.25 -18.51 -14.40
CA SER A 760 -3.49 -17.87 -13.10
C SER A 760 -2.20 -17.25 -12.51
N ALA A 761 -1.42 -16.55 -13.33
CA ALA A 761 -0.10 -16.04 -12.96
C ALA A 761 -0.21 -14.63 -12.33
N PRO A 762 0.03 -14.46 -11.02
CA PRO A 762 -0.06 -13.15 -10.35
C PRO A 762 1.20 -12.33 -10.62
N ILE A 763 1.32 -11.80 -11.84
CA ILE A 763 2.51 -11.05 -12.29
C ILE A 763 2.65 -9.66 -11.65
N ASN A 764 1.58 -9.10 -11.07
CA ASN A 764 1.62 -7.83 -10.36
C ASN A 764 2.01 -8.07 -8.90
N VAL A 765 3.26 -7.82 -8.56
CA VAL A 765 3.78 -7.98 -7.19
C VAL A 765 3.18 -6.94 -6.25
N LYS A 766 2.76 -7.32 -5.04
CA LYS A 766 2.12 -6.39 -4.08
C LYS A 766 2.37 -6.84 -2.65
N LEU A 767 2.89 -5.95 -1.79
CA LEU A 767 3.09 -6.22 -0.36
C LEU A 767 1.78 -6.67 0.30
N ASP A 768 0.82 -5.74 0.37
CA ASP A 768 -0.48 -5.95 0.97
C ASP A 768 -1.51 -6.34 -0.10
N PHE A 769 -1.84 -7.62 -0.16
CA PHE A 769 -2.75 -8.23 -1.13
C PHE A 769 -4.14 -8.47 -0.53
N PHE A 770 -4.75 -7.40 -0.02
CA PHE A 770 -6.11 -7.42 0.50
C PHE A 770 -7.18 -7.84 -0.54
N GLU A 771 -6.93 -7.63 -1.85
CA GLU A 771 -7.88 -7.97 -2.91
C GLU A 771 -8.19 -9.47 -2.96
N TYR A 772 -7.28 -10.31 -2.47
CA TYR A 772 -7.55 -11.74 -2.33
C TYR A 772 -8.82 -11.98 -1.52
N LEU A 773 -8.94 -11.33 -0.36
CA LEU A 773 -10.10 -11.49 0.52
C LEU A 773 -11.33 -10.75 -0.01
N THR A 774 -11.16 -9.66 -0.75
CA THR A 774 -12.26 -9.01 -1.50
C THR A 774 -12.85 -9.96 -2.55
N VAL A 775 -12.02 -10.61 -3.38
CA VAL A 775 -12.49 -11.58 -4.39
C VAL A 775 -13.14 -12.79 -3.72
N THR A 776 -12.57 -13.27 -2.62
CA THR A 776 -13.17 -14.35 -1.82
C THR A 776 -14.57 -13.98 -1.34
N SER A 777 -14.72 -12.77 -0.78
CA SER A 777 -15.98 -12.22 -0.29
C SER A 777 -17.02 -12.06 -1.41
N ASN A 778 -16.59 -11.51 -2.54
CA ASN A 778 -17.43 -11.32 -3.72
C ASN A 778 -17.88 -12.66 -4.31
N SER A 779 -17.01 -13.66 -4.36
CA SER A 779 -17.33 -15.00 -4.86
C SER A 779 -18.40 -15.68 -3.99
N LEU A 780 -18.29 -15.59 -2.66
CA LEU A 780 -19.32 -16.07 -1.74
C LEU A 780 -20.65 -15.33 -1.93
N ARG A 781 -20.61 -14.00 -2.06
CA ARG A 781 -21.80 -13.16 -2.19
C ARG A 781 -22.49 -13.35 -3.55
N MET A 782 -21.73 -13.51 -4.63
CA MET A 782 -22.25 -13.83 -5.97
C MET A 782 -22.89 -15.22 -6.01
N TYR A 783 -22.33 -16.18 -5.28
CA TYR A 783 -22.91 -17.51 -5.15
C TYR A 783 -24.19 -17.51 -4.32
N ASP A 784 -24.16 -16.92 -3.12
CA ASP A 784 -25.31 -16.79 -2.22
C ASP A 784 -25.10 -15.65 -1.22
N SER A 785 -25.88 -14.57 -1.35
CA SER A 785 -25.75 -13.40 -0.47
C SER A 785 -26.06 -13.70 1.00
N SER A 786 -27.02 -14.60 1.28
CA SER A 786 -27.36 -14.97 2.65
C SER A 786 -26.25 -15.78 3.32
N CYS A 787 -25.51 -16.58 2.56
CA CYS A 787 -24.29 -17.23 3.03
C CYS A 787 -23.23 -16.19 3.43
N ALA A 788 -22.94 -15.24 2.54
CA ALA A 788 -21.96 -14.19 2.80
C ALA A 788 -22.33 -13.32 4.02
N ASP A 789 -23.61 -12.95 4.17
CA ASP A 789 -24.09 -12.19 5.33
C ASP A 789 -23.95 -12.97 6.65
N LYS A 790 -24.16 -14.29 6.62
CA LYS A 790 -23.93 -15.16 7.80
C LYS A 790 -22.45 -15.29 8.15
N VAL A 791 -21.57 -15.35 7.14
CA VAL A 791 -20.12 -15.32 7.38
C VAL A 791 -19.73 -14.00 8.02
N GLN A 792 -20.22 -12.88 7.50
CA GLN A 792 -19.96 -11.54 8.05
C GLN A 792 -20.45 -11.39 9.50
N ASP A 793 -21.67 -11.83 9.79
CA ASP A 793 -22.20 -11.85 11.17
C ASP A 793 -21.37 -12.74 12.10
N GLY A 794 -20.94 -13.91 11.60
CA GLY A 794 -20.08 -14.83 12.35
C GLY A 794 -18.75 -14.19 12.73
N PHE A 795 -18.02 -13.60 11.78
CA PHE A 795 -16.74 -12.93 12.06
C PHE A 795 -16.90 -11.73 12.99
N SER A 796 -17.99 -10.95 12.84
CA SER A 796 -18.32 -9.85 13.75
C SER A 796 -18.48 -10.34 15.20
N LYS A 797 -19.15 -11.49 15.40
CA LYS A 797 -19.31 -12.11 16.73
C LYS A 797 -18.01 -12.73 17.25
N LEU A 798 -17.20 -13.36 16.40
CA LEU A 798 -15.88 -13.88 16.80
C LEU A 798 -15.00 -12.77 17.37
N GLN A 799 -14.98 -11.60 16.72
CA GLN A 799 -14.25 -10.42 17.20
C GLN A 799 -14.72 -10.01 18.58
N GLN A 800 -16.03 -9.90 18.81
CA GLN A 800 -16.59 -9.56 20.12
C GLN A 800 -16.21 -10.57 21.21
N LEU A 801 -16.23 -11.87 20.89
CA LEU A 801 -15.82 -12.92 21.83
C LEU A 801 -14.32 -12.84 22.16
N ALA A 802 -13.48 -12.48 21.20
CA ALA A 802 -12.03 -12.36 21.39
C ALA A 802 -11.61 -11.20 22.32
N LEU A 803 -12.54 -10.33 22.71
CA LEU A 803 -12.30 -9.18 23.61
C LEU A 803 -12.45 -9.50 25.10
N THR A 804 -12.87 -10.71 25.48
CA THR A 804 -13.09 -11.03 26.91
C THR A 804 -12.54 -12.41 27.27
N PRO A 805 -12.04 -12.64 28.50
CA PRO A 805 -11.55 -13.96 28.91
C PRO A 805 -12.61 -15.07 28.81
N ALA A 806 -13.88 -14.76 29.13
CA ALA A 806 -14.98 -15.70 28.98
C ALA A 806 -15.30 -16.01 27.50
N GLY A 807 -15.20 -15.00 26.63
CA GLY A 807 -15.35 -15.17 25.20
C GLY A 807 -14.20 -15.97 24.58
N LEU A 808 -12.95 -15.78 25.01
CA LEU A 808 -11.80 -16.60 24.61
C LEU A 808 -12.01 -18.07 24.97
N LYS A 809 -12.52 -18.36 26.18
CA LYS A 809 -12.91 -19.73 26.54
C LYS A 809 -14.01 -20.28 25.63
N THR A 810 -15.02 -19.47 25.32
CA THR A 810 -16.11 -19.86 24.41
C THR A 810 -15.57 -20.19 23.01
N LEU A 811 -14.64 -19.39 22.49
CA LEU A 811 -13.94 -19.68 21.23
C LEU A 811 -13.15 -20.99 21.33
N SER A 812 -12.41 -21.19 22.43
CA SER A 812 -11.65 -22.40 22.69
C SER A 812 -12.51 -23.67 22.64
N ASP A 813 -13.63 -23.65 23.34
CA ASP A 813 -14.56 -24.78 23.38
C ASP A 813 -15.22 -25.01 22.02
N THR A 814 -15.61 -23.92 21.32
CA THR A 814 -16.36 -23.99 20.06
C THR A 814 -15.50 -24.48 18.89
N PHE A 815 -14.26 -23.99 18.79
CA PHE A 815 -13.34 -24.34 17.69
C PHE A 815 -12.37 -25.48 18.05
N THR A 816 -12.43 -26.00 19.28
CA THR A 816 -11.47 -27.01 19.77
C THR A 816 -10.03 -26.52 19.58
N LEU A 817 -9.73 -25.36 20.18
CA LEU A 817 -8.46 -24.67 20.04
C LEU A 817 -7.28 -25.46 20.62
N SER A 818 -6.13 -25.37 19.98
CA SER A 818 -4.86 -25.97 20.38
C SER A 818 -3.72 -24.95 20.23
N PRO A 819 -3.18 -24.42 21.34
CA PRO A 819 -3.57 -24.67 22.74
C PRO A 819 -4.93 -24.05 23.06
N ALA A 820 -5.61 -24.63 24.05
CA ALA A 820 -6.86 -24.11 24.56
C ALA A 820 -6.67 -22.72 25.19
N TRP A 821 -7.61 -21.81 24.93
CA TRP A 821 -7.71 -20.55 25.64
C TRP A 821 -8.71 -20.68 26.77
N ASP A 822 -8.31 -20.28 27.98
CA ASP A 822 -9.16 -20.21 29.15
C ASP A 822 -9.21 -18.79 29.74
N VAL A 823 -9.97 -18.63 30.82
CA VAL A 823 -10.15 -17.32 31.47
C VAL A 823 -8.86 -16.77 32.11
N ASN A 824 -7.82 -17.60 32.25
CA ASN A 824 -6.53 -17.23 32.82
C ASN A 824 -5.41 -17.21 31.76
N SER A 825 -5.73 -17.50 30.50
CA SER A 825 -4.76 -17.61 29.42
C SER A 825 -4.30 -16.23 28.99
N THR A 826 -2.99 -16.02 28.96
CA THR A 826 -2.40 -14.85 28.32
C THR A 826 -2.36 -15.10 26.82
N VAL A 827 -3.35 -14.58 26.09
CA VAL A 827 -3.45 -14.70 24.62
C VAL A 827 -2.87 -13.45 23.99
N SER A 828 -1.87 -13.61 23.12
CA SER A 828 -1.29 -12.49 22.37
C SER A 828 -2.23 -12.03 21.25
N GLU A 829 -2.06 -10.80 20.76
CA GLU A 829 -2.82 -10.36 19.58
C GLU A 829 -2.42 -11.18 18.35
N GLN A 830 -1.16 -11.60 18.23
CA GLN A 830 -0.69 -12.47 17.16
C GLN A 830 -1.41 -13.83 17.15
N ASP A 831 -1.67 -14.42 18.33
CA ASP A 831 -2.44 -15.69 18.43
C ASP A 831 -3.88 -15.50 17.96
N LYS A 832 -4.51 -14.36 18.28
CA LYS A 832 -5.87 -14.04 17.81
C LYS A 832 -5.89 -13.84 16.30
N GLN A 833 -5.00 -13.01 15.78
CA GLN A 833 -4.87 -12.72 14.35
C GLN A 833 -4.56 -13.99 13.54
N PHE A 834 -3.73 -14.89 14.08
CA PHE A 834 -3.46 -16.21 13.50
C PHE A 834 -4.68 -17.14 13.56
N PHE A 835 -5.44 -17.13 14.65
CA PHE A 835 -6.72 -17.84 14.71
C PHE A 835 -7.69 -17.33 13.63
N PHE A 836 -7.88 -16.02 13.51
CA PHE A 836 -8.77 -15.44 12.50
C PHE A 836 -8.34 -15.82 11.08
N SER A 837 -7.03 -15.80 10.79
CA SER A 837 -6.52 -16.22 9.48
C SER A 837 -6.74 -17.70 9.18
N ASN A 838 -6.60 -18.57 10.17
CA ASN A 838 -6.96 -19.98 10.02
C ASN A 838 -8.47 -20.18 9.74
N ILE A 839 -9.34 -19.36 10.34
CA ILE A 839 -10.79 -19.45 10.10
C ILE A 839 -11.16 -18.95 8.71
N TYR A 840 -10.72 -17.76 8.28
CA TYR A 840 -11.05 -17.28 6.93
C TYR A 840 -10.32 -18.07 5.83
N GLY A 841 -9.16 -18.68 6.14
CA GLY A 841 -8.39 -19.54 5.25
C GLY A 841 -9.17 -20.75 4.72
N ASN A 842 -10.18 -21.20 5.46
CA ASN A 842 -11.12 -22.22 5.00
C ASN A 842 -11.96 -21.74 3.81
N PHE A 843 -12.39 -20.48 3.81
CA PHE A 843 -13.15 -19.88 2.70
C PHE A 843 -12.25 -19.53 1.52
N GLN A 844 -11.01 -19.09 1.79
CA GLN A 844 -10.00 -18.88 0.76
C GLN A 844 -9.76 -20.16 -0.05
N GLY A 845 -9.52 -21.28 0.63
CA GLY A 845 -9.36 -22.59 -0.01
C GLY A 845 -10.59 -23.03 -0.80
N ALA A 846 -11.80 -22.83 -0.23
CA ALA A 846 -13.04 -23.20 -0.91
C ALA A 846 -13.31 -22.39 -2.19
N VAL A 847 -12.90 -21.12 -2.23
CA VAL A 847 -13.03 -20.24 -3.41
C VAL A 847 -11.90 -20.50 -4.41
N GLN A 848 -10.63 -20.50 -3.99
CA GLN A 848 -9.48 -20.66 -4.88
C GLN A 848 -9.50 -21.97 -5.66
N TYR A 849 -10.05 -23.04 -5.07
CA TYR A 849 -10.14 -24.36 -5.70
C TYR A 849 -11.57 -24.74 -6.12
N ALA A 850 -12.51 -23.79 -6.12
CA ALA A 850 -13.91 -24.04 -6.44
C ALA A 850 -14.08 -24.69 -7.82
N GLY A 851 -14.55 -25.94 -7.84
CA GLY A 851 -14.80 -26.66 -9.09
C GLY A 851 -13.54 -26.85 -9.93
N ASP A 852 -12.33 -26.87 -9.33
CA ASP A 852 -11.13 -27.27 -10.05
C ASP A 852 -11.31 -28.71 -10.62
N ASN A 853 -10.62 -29.01 -11.72
CA ASN A 853 -10.78 -30.33 -12.36
C ASN A 853 -9.90 -31.40 -11.66
N THR A 854 -9.69 -31.31 -10.35
CA THR A 854 -8.88 -32.26 -9.56
C THR A 854 -9.65 -32.88 -8.39
N ALA A 855 -9.38 -34.17 -8.13
CA ALA A 855 -9.76 -34.90 -6.91
C ALA A 855 -11.19 -34.60 -6.36
N TRP A 856 -11.28 -34.08 -5.13
CA TRP A 856 -12.52 -33.81 -4.40
C TRP A 856 -13.32 -32.63 -4.96
N TYR A 857 -12.64 -31.57 -5.39
CA TYR A 857 -13.26 -30.38 -5.97
C TYR A 857 -13.92 -30.68 -7.32
N ALA A 858 -13.40 -31.67 -8.05
CA ALA A 858 -14.02 -32.15 -9.28
C ALA A 858 -15.43 -32.73 -9.06
N ASN A 859 -15.76 -33.11 -7.81
CA ASN A 859 -17.05 -33.66 -7.39
C ASN A 859 -17.85 -32.69 -6.48
N ASN A 860 -17.54 -31.39 -6.50
CA ASN A 860 -18.17 -30.36 -5.67
C ASN A 860 -18.07 -30.64 -4.15
N GLN A 861 -16.91 -31.13 -3.70
CA GLN A 861 -16.62 -31.34 -2.29
C GLN A 861 -15.54 -30.34 -1.85
N GLY A 862 -15.81 -29.57 -0.79
CA GLY A 862 -14.89 -28.54 -0.29
C GLY A 862 -14.98 -27.19 -1.00
N ASP A 863 -15.95 -27.01 -1.91
CA ASP A 863 -16.15 -25.81 -2.73
C ASP A 863 -17.05 -24.75 -2.05
N ILE A 864 -17.31 -23.65 -2.76
CA ILE A 864 -18.20 -22.55 -2.32
C ILE A 864 -19.58 -23.07 -1.92
N GLY A 865 -20.14 -24.01 -2.70
CA GLY A 865 -21.45 -24.59 -2.42
C GLY A 865 -21.50 -25.35 -1.10
N SER A 866 -20.47 -26.14 -0.83
CA SER A 866 -20.32 -26.93 0.39
C SER A 866 -20.25 -26.04 1.63
N VAL A 867 -19.38 -25.03 1.64
CA VAL A 867 -19.23 -24.13 2.80
C VAL A 867 -20.48 -23.27 3.01
N CYS A 868 -21.14 -22.82 1.93
CA CYS A 868 -22.38 -22.07 2.04
C CYS A 868 -23.57 -22.90 2.52
N ALA A 869 -23.65 -24.18 2.15
CA ALA A 869 -24.65 -25.09 2.69
C ALA A 869 -24.50 -25.24 4.22
N ILE A 870 -23.27 -25.42 4.70
CA ILE A 870 -22.97 -25.53 6.14
C ILE A 870 -23.37 -24.25 6.87
N MET A 871 -22.95 -23.07 6.37
CA MET A 871 -23.28 -21.79 6.99
C MET A 871 -24.80 -21.57 7.09
N LYS A 872 -25.55 -21.88 6.03
CA LYS A 872 -27.01 -21.70 6.01
C LYS A 872 -27.76 -22.68 6.92
N ASN A 873 -27.28 -23.92 7.04
CA ASN A 873 -27.91 -24.94 7.89
C ASN A 873 -27.76 -24.65 9.38
N ASN A 874 -26.80 -23.81 9.77
CA ASN A 874 -26.61 -23.40 11.15
C ASN A 874 -27.37 -22.08 11.43
N THR A 875 -28.21 -22.08 12.48
CA THR A 875 -28.93 -20.87 12.91
C THR A 875 -27.99 -19.85 13.53
N ASP A 876 -27.03 -20.32 14.33
CA ASP A 876 -25.96 -19.50 14.89
C ASP A 876 -24.77 -19.45 13.91
N SER A 877 -24.31 -18.24 13.60
CA SER A 877 -23.24 -18.00 12.63
C SER A 877 -21.87 -18.44 13.14
N VAL A 878 -21.60 -18.32 14.44
CA VAL A 878 -20.33 -18.77 15.05
C VAL A 878 -20.23 -20.31 15.00
N ALA A 879 -21.31 -21.02 15.33
CA ALA A 879 -21.40 -22.47 15.16
C ALA A 879 -21.25 -22.89 13.70
N GLY A 880 -21.81 -22.10 12.75
CA GLY A 880 -21.61 -22.29 11.32
C GLY A 880 -20.13 -22.22 10.91
N LEU A 881 -19.41 -21.20 11.37
CA LEU A 881 -17.97 -21.05 11.11
C LEU A 881 -17.16 -22.23 11.68
N ALA A 882 -17.47 -22.67 12.90
CA ALA A 882 -16.81 -23.83 13.50
C ALA A 882 -17.09 -25.13 12.74
N ALA A 883 -18.32 -25.30 12.24
CA ALA A 883 -18.69 -26.45 11.41
C ALA A 883 -17.96 -26.44 10.06
N VAL A 884 -17.82 -25.28 9.41
CA VAL A 884 -17.01 -25.13 8.19
C VAL A 884 -15.55 -25.47 8.48
N ASN A 885 -14.99 -24.97 9.57
CA ASN A 885 -13.60 -25.24 9.94
C ASN A 885 -13.34 -26.75 10.16
N LYS A 886 -14.25 -27.44 10.86
CA LYS A 886 -14.18 -28.89 11.04
C LYS A 886 -14.34 -29.67 9.74
N TYR A 887 -15.27 -29.24 8.88
CA TYR A 887 -15.46 -29.84 7.56
C TYR A 887 -14.21 -29.69 6.70
N MET A 888 -13.66 -28.48 6.61
CA MET A 888 -12.48 -28.19 5.82
C MET A 888 -11.25 -28.92 6.35
N TRP A 889 -11.08 -29.08 7.67
CA TRP A 889 -9.99 -29.87 8.25
C TRP A 889 -9.97 -31.33 7.77
N SER A 890 -11.15 -31.94 7.55
CA SER A 890 -11.23 -33.35 7.15
C SER A 890 -10.60 -33.69 5.78
N PHE A 891 -10.38 -32.69 4.92
CA PHE A 891 -9.70 -32.88 3.64
C PHE A 891 -8.17 -32.97 3.76
N TYR A 892 -7.61 -32.57 4.89
CA TYR A 892 -6.16 -32.40 5.06
C TYR A 892 -5.60 -33.31 6.16
N ALA A 893 -6.47 -33.80 7.05
CA ALA A 893 -6.10 -34.63 8.17
C ALA A 893 -5.83 -36.08 7.74
N ASP A 894 -4.88 -36.73 8.43
CA ASP A 894 -4.79 -38.18 8.36
C ASP A 894 -6.05 -38.79 9.02
N PRO A 895 -6.62 -39.89 8.49
CA PRO A 895 -7.76 -40.56 9.12
C PRO A 895 -7.55 -40.95 10.60
N THR A 896 -6.30 -41.00 11.06
CA THR A 896 -5.92 -41.28 12.45
C THR A 896 -5.80 -40.04 13.36
N ASP A 897 -5.84 -38.83 12.79
CA ASP A 897 -5.73 -37.58 13.54
C ASP A 897 -7.02 -37.22 14.29
N THR A 898 -6.87 -36.51 15.42
CA THR A 898 -8.00 -35.92 16.16
C THR A 898 -8.17 -34.46 15.76
N PHE A 899 -9.42 -34.04 15.51
CA PHE A 899 -9.72 -32.65 15.13
C PHE A 899 -9.33 -31.66 16.23
N SER A 900 -8.54 -30.65 15.84
CA SER A 900 -8.26 -29.45 16.63
C SER A 900 -7.94 -28.28 15.70
N THR A 901 -8.20 -27.07 16.15
CA THR A 901 -7.81 -25.84 15.45
C THR A 901 -6.53 -25.31 16.05
N PHE A 902 -5.44 -25.30 15.27
CA PHE A 902 -4.18 -24.75 15.74
C PHE A 902 -4.23 -23.22 15.77
N ASN A 903 -3.75 -22.61 16.85
CA ASN A 903 -3.83 -21.17 17.09
C ASN A 903 -2.64 -20.63 17.91
N ASP A 904 -1.51 -21.33 17.89
CA ASP A 904 -0.25 -20.90 18.51
C ASP A 904 0.65 -20.26 17.48
N TYR A 905 0.72 -18.93 17.48
CA TYR A 905 1.57 -18.18 16.56
C TYR A 905 3.04 -18.53 16.77
N ASN A 906 3.51 -18.60 18.02
CA ASN A 906 4.91 -18.94 18.32
C ASN A 906 5.25 -20.38 17.93
N GLY A 907 4.30 -21.29 18.10
CA GLY A 907 4.39 -22.66 17.58
C GLY A 907 4.57 -22.69 16.07
N MET A 908 3.80 -21.87 15.33
CA MET A 908 4.00 -21.67 13.89
C MET A 908 5.40 -21.14 13.57
N ILE A 909 5.86 -20.09 14.26
CA ILE A 909 7.19 -19.51 14.01
C ILE A 909 8.28 -20.56 14.25
N LYS A 910 8.14 -21.37 15.30
CA LYS A 910 9.08 -22.46 15.61
C LYS A 910 9.13 -23.50 14.49
N GLU A 911 7.99 -23.87 13.91
CA GLU A 911 7.91 -24.80 12.78
C GLU A 911 8.56 -24.19 11.52
N LEU A 912 8.26 -22.93 11.21
CA LEU A 912 8.84 -22.25 10.04
C LEU A 912 10.33 -21.92 10.21
N ARG A 913 10.87 -21.90 11.43
CA ARG A 913 12.31 -21.79 11.73
C ARG A 913 13.05 -23.12 11.69
N ASP A 914 12.35 -24.25 11.59
CA ASP A 914 12.99 -25.55 11.53
C ASP A 914 13.77 -25.71 10.22
N LEU A 915 15.07 -26.01 10.33
CA LEU A 915 15.99 -26.19 9.21
C LEU A 915 16.10 -27.66 8.78
N SER A 916 15.51 -28.59 9.54
CA SER A 916 15.45 -30.00 9.17
C SER A 916 14.51 -30.15 7.97
N LEU A 917 15.11 -30.42 6.81
CA LEU A 917 14.49 -30.38 5.49
C LEU A 917 13.19 -31.20 5.40
N SER A 918 12.04 -30.54 5.57
CA SER A 918 10.74 -31.01 5.05
C SER A 918 9.70 -29.88 5.08
N GLY A 919 9.71 -29.02 4.07
CA GLY A 919 8.62 -28.06 3.87
C GLY A 919 8.89 -27.04 2.79
N ALA A 920 8.14 -27.09 1.69
CA ALA A 920 8.09 -26.01 0.71
C ALA A 920 7.52 -24.70 1.32
N ASP A 921 6.94 -24.77 2.52
CA ASP A 921 6.32 -23.65 3.23
C ASP A 921 7.35 -22.63 3.69
N ARG A 922 8.45 -23.04 4.37
CA ARG A 922 9.53 -22.12 4.75
C ARG A 922 10.14 -21.42 3.54
N THR A 923 10.44 -22.16 2.47
CA THR A 923 11.03 -21.61 1.24
C THR A 923 10.07 -20.64 0.54
N TRP A 924 8.78 -20.96 0.48
CA TRP A 924 7.78 -20.06 -0.09
C TRP A 924 7.60 -18.80 0.78
N THR A 925 7.52 -18.97 2.10
CA THR A 925 7.47 -17.86 3.05
C THR A 925 8.68 -16.94 2.89
N TYR A 926 9.88 -17.49 2.66
CA TYR A 926 11.06 -16.71 2.34
C TYR A 926 10.89 -15.85 1.09
N GLN A 927 10.45 -16.45 -0.02
CA GLN A 927 10.21 -15.71 -1.27
C GLN A 927 9.14 -14.62 -1.12
N THR A 928 8.08 -14.89 -0.36
CA THR A 928 7.08 -13.85 -0.06
C THR A 928 7.66 -12.74 0.82
N CYS A 929 8.54 -13.07 1.76
CA CYS A 929 9.18 -12.09 2.63
C CYS A 929 10.23 -11.21 1.93
N VAL A 930 10.79 -11.65 0.80
CA VAL A 930 11.93 -10.96 0.15
C VAL A 930 11.68 -10.53 -1.30
N GLU A 931 10.68 -11.09 -1.99
CA GLU A 931 10.43 -10.77 -3.40
C GLU A 931 9.02 -10.27 -3.65
N PHE A 932 8.01 -10.90 -3.03
CA PHE A 932 6.64 -10.78 -3.54
C PHE A 932 5.64 -10.07 -2.61
N GLY A 933 5.81 -10.19 -1.30
CA GLY A 933 4.72 -9.95 -0.37
C GLY A 933 3.60 -10.96 -0.58
N PHE A 934 2.51 -10.53 -1.22
CA PHE A 934 1.26 -11.29 -1.36
C PHE A 934 0.57 -11.58 -0.02
N TYR A 935 0.70 -10.67 0.94
CA TYR A 935 0.07 -10.83 2.24
C TYR A 935 -1.43 -10.60 2.15
N GLN A 936 -2.20 -11.66 2.40
CA GLN A 936 -3.66 -11.67 2.23
C GLN A 936 -4.33 -11.05 3.46
N SER A 937 -4.08 -9.76 3.66
CA SER A 937 -4.58 -9.01 4.81
C SER A 937 -6.08 -8.72 4.69
N THR A 938 -6.66 -8.30 5.81
CA THR A 938 -8.02 -7.76 5.86
C THR A 938 -8.10 -6.24 5.69
N ASP A 939 -7.06 -5.58 5.17
CA ASP A 939 -6.95 -4.11 5.17
C ASP A 939 -7.87 -3.39 4.16
N ALA A 940 -8.71 -4.13 3.43
CA ALA A 940 -9.67 -3.59 2.46
C ALA A 940 -10.87 -2.82 3.07
N GLY A 941 -10.91 -2.59 4.38
CA GLY A 941 -12.05 -1.97 5.05
C GLY A 941 -13.33 -2.83 4.91
N ARG A 942 -14.44 -2.23 4.46
CA ARG A 942 -15.74 -2.93 4.33
C ARG A 942 -15.89 -3.80 3.09
N GLU A 943 -14.88 -3.87 2.21
CA GLU A 943 -14.95 -4.68 1.00
C GLU A 943 -14.94 -6.21 1.27
N ASN A 944 -14.35 -6.62 2.40
CA ASN A 944 -14.30 -8.03 2.78
C ASN A 944 -15.32 -8.35 3.89
N ILE A 945 -15.85 -9.57 3.88
CA ILE A 945 -16.82 -10.04 4.88
C ILE A 945 -16.17 -10.57 6.17
N PHE A 946 -14.84 -10.55 6.27
CA PHE A 946 -14.09 -11.07 7.42
C PHE A 946 -13.81 -10.00 8.49
N GLY A 947 -13.93 -8.71 8.12
CA GLY A 947 -13.63 -7.56 8.98
C GLY A 947 -12.13 -7.32 9.14
N SER A 948 -11.72 -6.27 9.87
CA SER A 948 -10.31 -5.86 10.02
C SER A 948 -9.55 -6.61 11.12
N VAL A 949 -9.45 -7.94 11.01
CA VAL A 949 -8.91 -8.81 12.06
C VAL A 949 -7.47 -9.25 11.85
N THR A 950 -6.94 -9.15 10.64
CA THR A 950 -5.59 -9.61 10.29
C THR A 950 -4.95 -8.55 9.38
N PRO A 951 -4.38 -7.48 9.95
CA PRO A 951 -3.72 -6.43 9.17
C PRO A 951 -2.40 -6.95 8.58
N VAL A 952 -1.84 -6.24 7.60
CA VAL A 952 -0.57 -6.63 6.95
C VAL A 952 0.59 -6.75 7.94
N ASN A 953 0.54 -6.02 9.06
CA ASN A 953 1.54 -5.99 10.12
C ASN A 953 1.93 -7.39 10.67
N ILE A 954 0.99 -8.34 10.78
CA ILE A 954 1.30 -9.68 11.31
C ILE A 954 2.20 -10.45 10.35
N TYR A 955 2.04 -10.26 9.04
CA TYR A 955 2.86 -10.92 8.04
C TYR A 955 4.28 -10.36 8.04
N LEU A 956 4.42 -9.04 8.17
CA LEU A 956 5.73 -8.39 8.34
C LEU A 956 6.40 -8.87 9.63
N GLN A 957 5.65 -8.96 10.74
CA GLN A 957 6.15 -9.46 12.01
C GLN A 957 6.54 -10.93 11.90
N MET A 958 5.76 -11.75 11.19
CA MET A 958 6.09 -13.15 10.89
C MET A 958 7.39 -13.26 10.10
N CYS A 959 7.62 -12.44 9.07
CA CYS A 959 8.88 -12.44 8.33
C CYS A 959 10.08 -12.08 9.23
N TYR A 960 9.93 -11.03 10.06
CA TYR A 960 10.94 -10.65 11.03
C TYR A 960 11.18 -11.75 12.06
N ASP A 961 10.12 -12.39 12.56
CA ASP A 961 10.22 -13.45 13.54
C ASP A 961 10.83 -14.70 12.92
N ILE A 962 10.58 -15.06 11.67
CA ILE A 962 11.15 -16.28 11.06
C ILE A 962 12.61 -16.06 10.63
N PHE A 963 12.93 -14.92 10.00
CA PHE A 963 14.20 -14.72 9.30
C PHE A 963 15.09 -13.60 9.90
N GLY A 964 14.52 -12.71 10.71
CA GLY A 964 15.23 -11.59 11.35
C GLY A 964 16.19 -11.99 12.47
N ASN A 965 16.81 -10.99 13.11
CA ASN A 965 17.89 -11.14 14.09
C ASN A 965 17.47 -11.78 15.43
N GLY A 966 17.12 -13.08 15.38
CA GLY A 966 17.00 -13.94 16.55
C GLY A 966 18.37 -14.29 17.14
N ASN A 967 18.47 -14.28 18.47
CA ASN A 967 19.65 -14.74 19.22
C ASN A 967 19.87 -16.27 19.18
N ASP A 968 19.13 -17.00 18.34
CA ASP A 968 19.10 -18.46 18.27
C ASP A 968 20.00 -19.06 17.18
N GLY A 969 20.67 -18.23 16.36
CA GLY A 969 21.65 -18.67 15.37
C GLY A 969 21.07 -19.28 14.08
N ASN A 970 19.74 -19.19 13.91
CA ASN A 970 18.98 -19.56 12.71
C ASN A 970 18.64 -18.34 11.82
N THR A 971 19.37 -17.24 12.03
CA THR A 971 19.37 -16.06 11.18
C THR A 971 19.98 -16.40 9.83
N VAL A 972 19.31 -15.97 8.75
CA VAL A 972 19.94 -15.95 7.42
C VAL A 972 21.04 -14.89 7.46
N GLU A 973 22.31 -15.32 7.55
CA GLU A 973 23.47 -14.42 7.61
C GLU A 973 23.49 -13.48 6.39
N GLY A 974 23.51 -12.16 6.64
CA GLY A 974 23.68 -11.13 5.61
C GLY A 974 22.40 -10.42 5.14
N SER A 975 21.23 -10.76 5.69
CA SER A 975 19.95 -10.10 5.38
C SER A 975 19.44 -9.28 6.57
N ASP A 976 19.24 -7.98 6.37
CA ASP A 976 18.61 -7.07 7.33
C ASP A 976 17.08 -7.12 7.14
N TYR A 977 16.38 -8.00 7.85
CA TYR A 977 14.91 -8.14 7.73
C TYR A 977 14.11 -7.07 8.47
N SER A 978 14.53 -5.81 8.43
CA SER A 978 13.65 -4.72 8.86
C SER A 978 12.45 -4.60 7.91
N THR A 979 11.29 -4.15 8.41
CA THR A 979 10.10 -3.86 7.55
C THR A 979 10.48 -2.98 6.35
N LYS A 980 11.40 -2.03 6.56
CA LYS A 980 11.90 -1.13 5.51
C LYS A 980 12.62 -1.87 4.39
N GLN A 981 13.43 -2.89 4.73
CA GLN A 981 14.13 -3.69 3.74
C GLN A 981 13.17 -4.60 2.97
N ILE A 982 12.25 -5.27 3.69
CA ILE A 982 11.20 -6.10 3.07
C ILE A 982 10.40 -5.29 2.05
N GLN A 983 9.93 -4.10 2.43
CA GLN A 983 9.20 -3.23 1.53
C GLN A 983 10.05 -2.78 0.34
N SER A 984 11.30 -2.36 0.58
CA SER A 984 12.22 -1.92 -0.48
C SER A 984 12.48 -3.04 -1.49
N ASP A 985 12.73 -4.26 -1.02
CA ASP A 985 13.02 -5.40 -1.89
C ASP A 985 11.80 -5.74 -2.76
N ILE A 986 10.60 -5.68 -2.19
CA ILE A 986 9.33 -5.92 -2.90
C ILE A 986 9.06 -4.80 -3.92
N ASP A 987 9.29 -3.54 -3.56
CA ASP A 987 9.12 -2.39 -4.47
C ASP A 987 10.11 -2.48 -5.65
N ASP A 988 11.36 -2.88 -5.40
CA ASP A 988 12.36 -3.11 -6.44
C ASP A 988 11.94 -4.24 -7.38
N HIS A 989 11.40 -5.35 -6.83
CA HIS A 989 10.85 -6.45 -7.64
C HIS A 989 9.64 -6.01 -8.46
N TYR A 990 8.71 -5.24 -7.90
CA TYR A 990 7.56 -4.67 -8.60
C TYR A 990 8.00 -3.80 -9.78
N ASN A 991 8.89 -2.85 -9.52
CA ASN A 991 9.41 -1.93 -10.53
C ASN A 991 10.12 -2.68 -11.66
N PHE A 992 10.81 -3.76 -11.33
CA PHE A 992 11.54 -4.53 -12.34
C PHE A 992 10.63 -5.44 -13.17
N PHE A 993 9.81 -6.30 -12.55
CA PHE A 993 9.06 -7.33 -13.28
C PHE A 993 7.68 -6.88 -13.71
N THR A 994 7.00 -6.04 -12.92
CA THR A 994 5.63 -5.62 -13.18
C THR A 994 5.60 -4.41 -14.12
N ALA A 995 6.33 -3.34 -13.77
CA ALA A 995 6.27 -2.08 -14.53
C ALA A 995 6.90 -2.18 -15.93
N THR A 996 7.79 -3.16 -16.17
CA THR A 996 8.46 -3.37 -17.47
C THR A 996 7.89 -4.54 -18.29
N PHE A 997 6.75 -5.10 -17.88
CA PHE A 997 6.17 -6.28 -18.53
C PHE A 997 5.54 -5.95 -19.90
N ASN A 998 6.35 -6.08 -20.96
CA ASN A 998 6.00 -5.81 -22.34
C ASN A 998 6.49 -6.95 -23.24
N VAL A 999 5.72 -8.03 -23.29
CA VAL A 999 6.09 -9.28 -23.98
C VAL A 999 5.01 -9.71 -24.98
N SER A 1000 5.43 -10.35 -26.06
CA SER A 1000 4.56 -10.96 -27.09
C SER A 1000 4.66 -12.49 -27.09
N ASN A 1001 3.70 -13.15 -27.74
CA ASN A 1001 3.56 -14.61 -27.80
C ASN A 1001 3.32 -15.22 -26.42
N ILE A 1002 2.37 -14.64 -25.69
CA ILE A 1002 1.93 -15.18 -24.42
C ILE A 1002 0.43 -15.46 -24.43
N ALA A 1003 0.04 -16.49 -23.68
CA ALA A 1003 -1.33 -16.76 -23.28
C ALA A 1003 -1.43 -16.69 -21.76
N ALA A 1004 -2.33 -15.85 -21.25
CA ALA A 1004 -2.57 -15.65 -19.82
C ALA A 1004 -4.04 -15.90 -19.46
N PRO A 1005 -4.43 -17.17 -19.24
CA PRO A 1005 -5.75 -17.48 -18.70
C PRO A 1005 -5.82 -17.18 -17.21
N ASN A 1006 -6.93 -16.56 -16.77
CA ASN A 1006 -7.19 -16.22 -15.37
C ASN A 1006 -8.64 -16.55 -15.02
N GLY A 1007 -8.86 -17.28 -13.92
CA GLY A 1007 -10.19 -17.58 -13.40
C GLY A 1007 -10.84 -16.38 -12.72
N GLY A 1008 -12.10 -16.09 -13.02
CA GLY A 1008 -12.86 -14.98 -12.44
C GLY A 1008 -13.26 -15.21 -10.98
N VAL A 1009 -13.26 -16.46 -10.53
CA VAL A 1009 -13.49 -16.84 -9.11
C VAL A 1009 -12.16 -17.01 -8.36
N ASP A 1010 -11.05 -17.23 -9.08
CA ASP A 1010 -9.72 -17.40 -8.50
C ASP A 1010 -9.23 -16.08 -7.86
N PRO A 1011 -9.04 -15.99 -6.54
CA PRO A 1011 -8.61 -14.74 -5.91
C PRO A 1011 -7.29 -14.16 -6.46
N TRP A 1012 -6.40 -15.00 -6.99
CA TRP A 1012 -5.13 -14.57 -7.57
C TRP A 1012 -5.28 -13.77 -8.88
N HIS A 1013 -6.43 -13.82 -9.56
CA HIS A 1013 -6.62 -13.08 -10.81
C HIS A 1013 -6.49 -11.57 -10.63
N ALA A 1014 -6.73 -11.06 -9.41
CA ALA A 1014 -6.59 -9.64 -9.08
C ALA A 1014 -5.16 -9.12 -9.31
N LEU A 1015 -4.14 -9.99 -9.23
CA LEU A 1015 -2.75 -9.68 -9.55
C LEU A 1015 -2.31 -10.21 -10.94
N GLY A 1016 -3.24 -10.79 -11.70
CA GLY A 1016 -2.98 -11.33 -13.03
C GLY A 1016 -2.96 -10.27 -14.14
N LEU A 1017 -2.63 -10.70 -15.36
CA LEU A 1017 -2.71 -9.86 -16.55
C LEU A 1017 -4.16 -9.82 -17.08
N LEU A 1018 -4.90 -8.76 -16.73
CA LEU A 1018 -6.31 -8.60 -17.10
C LEU A 1018 -6.55 -7.65 -18.30
N ALA A 1019 -5.52 -6.90 -18.72
CA ALA A 1019 -5.56 -6.03 -19.89
C ALA A 1019 -4.23 -6.11 -20.67
N THR A 1020 -4.30 -6.01 -22.00
CA THR A 1020 -3.10 -6.12 -22.85
C THR A 1020 -2.22 -4.89 -22.67
N THR A 1021 -0.96 -5.10 -22.31
CA THR A 1021 0.08 -4.06 -22.24
C THR A 1021 0.91 -3.97 -23.52
N ALA A 1022 0.83 -4.98 -24.38
CA ALA A 1022 1.61 -5.09 -25.61
C ALA A 1022 0.87 -5.85 -26.74
N PRO A 1023 1.18 -5.57 -28.02
CA PRO A 1023 0.73 -6.42 -29.12
C PRO A 1023 1.23 -7.86 -28.99
N GLY A 1024 0.37 -8.84 -29.30
CA GLY A 1024 0.71 -10.26 -29.26
C GLY A 1024 0.54 -10.93 -27.89
N GLN A 1025 -0.08 -10.25 -26.93
CA GLN A 1025 -0.58 -10.85 -25.70
C GLN A 1025 -2.02 -11.33 -25.91
N THR A 1026 -2.32 -12.56 -25.51
CA THR A 1026 -3.71 -13.06 -25.49
C THR A 1026 -4.13 -13.40 -24.07
N LEU A 1027 -5.23 -12.78 -23.61
CA LEU A 1027 -5.74 -12.91 -22.25
C LEU A 1027 -7.05 -13.69 -22.30
N PHE A 1028 -7.24 -14.60 -21.34
CA PHE A 1028 -8.48 -15.37 -21.23
C PHE A 1028 -9.09 -15.16 -19.84
N PRO A 1029 -9.97 -14.17 -19.65
CA PRO A 1029 -10.76 -14.04 -18.42
C PRO A 1029 -11.86 -15.11 -18.43
N LEU A 1030 -11.80 -16.06 -17.49
CA LEU A 1030 -12.68 -17.22 -17.42
C LEU A 1030 -13.69 -17.03 -16.28
N ASN A 1031 -14.92 -16.64 -16.58
CA ASN A 1031 -15.83 -16.05 -15.58
C ASN A 1031 -16.17 -16.97 -14.40
N ALA A 1032 -16.27 -18.28 -14.64
CA ALA A 1032 -16.76 -19.24 -13.65
C ALA A 1032 -15.73 -20.29 -13.23
N THR A 1033 -14.44 -20.06 -13.52
CA THR A 1033 -13.38 -21.02 -13.15
C THR A 1033 -12.53 -20.48 -12.01
N ALA A 1034 -11.99 -21.43 -11.26
CA ALA A 1034 -11.05 -21.17 -10.18
C ALA A 1034 -9.59 -21.33 -10.68
N HIS A 1035 -8.67 -21.58 -9.75
CA HIS A 1035 -7.24 -21.47 -10.00
C HIS A 1035 -6.71 -22.52 -10.98
N CYS A 1036 -5.99 -22.05 -12.02
CA CYS A 1036 -5.32 -22.89 -13.03
C CYS A 1036 -6.21 -23.93 -13.76
N ALA A 1037 -7.53 -23.69 -13.85
CA ALA A 1037 -8.48 -24.69 -14.36
C ALA A 1037 -8.18 -25.17 -15.80
N ASP A 1038 -7.63 -24.31 -16.66
CA ASP A 1038 -7.26 -24.61 -18.05
C ASP A 1038 -6.17 -25.70 -18.14
N MET A 1039 -5.29 -25.78 -17.15
CA MET A 1039 -4.20 -26.75 -17.14
C MET A 1039 -4.65 -28.18 -16.83
N TYR A 1040 -5.74 -28.37 -16.09
CA TYR A 1040 -6.18 -29.69 -15.64
C TYR A 1040 -6.97 -30.47 -16.71
N PRO A 1041 -7.17 -31.80 -16.54
CA PRO A 1041 -7.88 -32.62 -17.52
C PRO A 1041 -9.27 -32.07 -17.86
N PRO A 1042 -9.66 -32.03 -19.14
CA PRO A 1042 -10.97 -31.53 -19.55
C PRO A 1042 -12.11 -32.42 -19.07
N ARG A 1043 -13.24 -31.81 -18.74
CA ARG A 1043 -14.50 -32.49 -18.37
C ARG A 1043 -15.63 -32.06 -19.28
N ASP A 1044 -16.63 -32.93 -19.46
CA ASP A 1044 -17.83 -32.60 -20.23
C ASP A 1044 -18.63 -31.45 -19.59
N SER A 1045 -18.59 -31.34 -18.26
CA SER A 1045 -19.23 -30.29 -17.48
C SER A 1045 -18.48 -28.96 -17.47
N ASP A 1046 -17.31 -28.86 -18.09
CA ASP A 1046 -16.51 -27.63 -18.06
C ASP A 1046 -17.26 -26.45 -18.73
N PRO A 1047 -17.13 -25.22 -18.18
CA PRO A 1047 -17.69 -24.01 -18.76
C PRO A 1047 -17.28 -23.79 -20.23
N ALA A 1048 -18.16 -23.15 -21.01
CA ALA A 1048 -17.94 -22.95 -22.44
C ALA A 1048 -16.72 -22.06 -22.75
N ASP A 1049 -16.47 -21.05 -21.93
CA ASP A 1049 -15.30 -20.17 -22.00
C ASP A 1049 -13.99 -20.91 -21.68
N LEU A 1050 -13.99 -21.83 -20.69
CA LEU A 1050 -12.85 -22.70 -20.41
C LEU A 1050 -12.51 -23.62 -21.60
N LYS A 1051 -13.52 -24.25 -22.20
CA LYS A 1051 -13.33 -25.08 -23.41
C LYS A 1051 -12.77 -24.26 -24.58
N ALA A 1052 -13.34 -23.08 -24.82
CA ALA A 1052 -12.88 -22.17 -25.86
C ALA A 1052 -11.44 -21.70 -25.64
N ALA A 1053 -11.07 -21.38 -24.39
CA ALA A 1053 -9.71 -20.98 -24.03
C ALA A 1053 -8.69 -22.08 -24.33
N ARG A 1054 -8.94 -23.34 -23.93
CA ARG A 1054 -8.03 -24.46 -24.23
C ARG A 1054 -7.82 -24.65 -25.73
N THR A 1055 -8.89 -24.54 -26.53
CA THR A 1055 -8.79 -24.61 -28.00
C THR A 1055 -7.97 -23.45 -28.57
N ALA A 1056 -8.22 -22.22 -28.11
CA ALA A 1056 -7.54 -21.03 -28.58
C ALA A 1056 -6.04 -21.03 -28.19
N ILE A 1057 -5.70 -21.44 -26.98
CA ILE A 1057 -4.31 -21.57 -26.52
C ILE A 1057 -3.55 -22.59 -27.37
N GLY A 1058 -4.14 -23.76 -27.64
CA GLY A 1058 -3.56 -24.75 -28.55
C GLY A 1058 -3.26 -24.16 -29.92
N ALA A 1059 -4.22 -23.44 -30.50
CA ALA A 1059 -4.04 -22.78 -31.80
C ALA A 1059 -2.92 -21.71 -31.79
N LEU A 1060 -2.81 -20.90 -30.73
CA LEU A 1060 -1.75 -19.91 -30.55
C LEU A 1060 -0.37 -20.59 -30.49
N ILE A 1061 -0.25 -21.69 -29.74
CA ILE A 1061 0.99 -22.47 -29.67
C ILE A 1061 1.41 -22.93 -31.07
N GLY A 1062 0.47 -23.45 -31.86
CA GLY A 1062 0.72 -23.81 -33.27
C GLY A 1062 1.24 -22.64 -34.11
N GLN A 1063 0.69 -21.43 -33.92
CA GLN A 1063 1.17 -20.22 -34.59
C GLN A 1063 2.60 -19.88 -34.20
N TRP A 1064 2.91 -19.88 -32.89
CA TRP A 1064 4.25 -19.55 -32.38
C TRP A 1064 5.32 -20.54 -32.87
N ILE A 1065 5.00 -21.83 -32.93
CA ILE A 1065 5.91 -22.88 -33.44
C ILE A 1065 6.19 -22.67 -34.94
N SER A 1066 5.19 -22.26 -35.71
CA SER A 1066 5.31 -22.07 -37.17
C SER A 1066 6.02 -20.78 -37.59
N GLY A 1067 6.28 -19.85 -36.65
CA GLY A 1067 6.83 -18.52 -36.95
C GLY A 1067 5.87 -17.60 -37.72
N ALA A 1068 4.58 -17.96 -37.82
CA ALA A 1068 3.57 -17.17 -38.53
C ALA A 1068 3.07 -15.98 -37.69
N THR A 1069 3.15 -14.76 -38.25
CA THR A 1069 2.58 -13.55 -37.66
C THR A 1069 1.12 -13.37 -38.10
N GLY A 1070 0.21 -14.16 -37.52
CA GLY A 1070 -1.24 -14.04 -37.73
C GLY A 1070 -1.91 -13.19 -36.65
N ALA A 1071 -2.99 -12.47 -37.00
CA ALA A 1071 -3.82 -11.76 -36.02
C ALA A 1071 -4.45 -12.75 -35.02
N PRO A 1072 -4.59 -12.40 -33.72
CA PRO A 1072 -5.17 -13.29 -32.73
C PRO A 1072 -6.60 -13.71 -33.13
N PRO A 1073 -7.02 -14.97 -32.87
CA PRO A 1073 -8.42 -15.34 -33.03
C PRO A 1073 -9.29 -14.49 -32.10
N THR A 1074 -10.29 -13.82 -32.66
CA THR A 1074 -11.21 -12.97 -31.91
C THR A 1074 -12.16 -13.85 -31.09
N VAL A 1075 -11.94 -13.95 -29.78
CA VAL A 1075 -12.92 -14.54 -28.86
C VAL A 1075 -13.93 -13.45 -28.51
N VAL A 1076 -15.12 -13.53 -29.11
CA VAL A 1076 -16.26 -12.67 -28.76
C VAL A 1076 -16.93 -13.24 -27.51
N PRO A 1077 -17.06 -12.48 -26.40
CA PRO A 1077 -17.83 -12.93 -25.24
C PRO A 1077 -19.31 -13.05 -25.62
N THR A 1078 -19.88 -14.26 -25.55
CA THR A 1078 -21.32 -14.46 -25.71
C THR A 1078 -22.04 -14.13 -24.40
N GLY A 1079 -22.73 -12.99 -24.35
CA GLY A 1079 -23.94 -12.74 -23.56
C GLY A 1079 -23.82 -12.71 -22.03
N GLY A 1080 -23.66 -11.51 -21.45
CA GLY A 1080 -24.03 -11.24 -20.06
C GLY A 1080 -25.49 -10.78 -19.96
N PRO A 1081 -26.24 -11.16 -18.91
CA PRO A 1081 -27.46 -10.47 -18.56
C PRO A 1081 -27.13 -9.21 -17.73
N GLY A 1082 -27.44 -8.03 -18.27
CA GLY A 1082 -27.84 -6.85 -17.49
C GLY A 1082 -26.76 -5.98 -16.83
N GLY A 1083 -26.22 -5.03 -17.60
CA GLY A 1083 -26.23 -3.59 -17.26
C GLY A 1083 -25.31 -3.03 -16.15
N ALA A 1084 -24.12 -2.59 -16.54
CA ALA A 1084 -23.53 -1.31 -16.11
C ALA A 1084 -22.53 -0.84 -17.17
N THR A 1085 -22.95 0.09 -18.03
CA THR A 1085 -22.12 0.63 -19.12
C THR A 1085 -21.13 1.65 -18.57
N SER A 1086 -19.82 1.34 -18.62
CA SER A 1086 -18.74 2.33 -18.61
C SER A 1086 -18.38 2.67 -20.06
N THR A 1087 -18.71 3.89 -20.50
CA THR A 1087 -18.30 4.40 -21.80
C THR A 1087 -16.91 5.04 -21.70
N VAL A 1088 -15.90 4.36 -22.24
CA VAL A 1088 -14.65 4.98 -22.70
C VAL A 1088 -14.84 5.37 -24.16
N VAL A 1089 -14.73 6.67 -24.45
CA VAL A 1089 -14.80 7.23 -25.80
C VAL A 1089 -13.40 7.26 -26.40
N PRO A 1090 -13.14 6.64 -27.57
CA PRO A 1090 -12.04 7.02 -28.44
C PRO A 1090 -12.54 8.03 -29.48
N THR A 1091 -11.82 9.14 -29.57
CA THR A 1091 -11.92 10.14 -30.63
C THR A 1091 -11.54 9.54 -32.00
N THR A 1092 -12.42 9.62 -33.00
CA THR A 1092 -12.16 10.24 -34.32
C THR A 1092 -13.38 10.10 -35.27
N SER A 1093 -13.65 11.21 -35.97
CA SER A 1093 -14.49 11.46 -37.16
C SER A 1093 -15.40 10.36 -37.73
N ILE A 1094 -16.65 10.71 -38.03
CA ILE A 1094 -17.21 10.82 -39.41
C ILE A 1094 -18.67 11.31 -39.30
N GLY A 1095 -19.09 12.15 -40.25
CA GLY A 1095 -20.43 12.69 -40.33
C GLY A 1095 -21.52 11.73 -40.87
N ALA A 1096 -22.72 12.30 -40.89
CA ALA A 1096 -23.92 11.90 -41.64
C ALA A 1096 -24.75 10.68 -41.18
N LEU A 1097 -25.97 11.01 -40.70
CA LEU A 1097 -27.31 10.52 -41.11
C LEU A 1097 -27.56 8.99 -41.12
N ALA A 1098 -28.72 8.43 -40.77
CA ALA A 1098 -29.99 8.85 -40.21
C ALA A 1098 -30.81 7.54 -39.96
N SER A 1099 -31.96 7.68 -39.31
CA SER A 1099 -33.13 6.76 -39.28
C SER A 1099 -33.24 5.72 -38.15
N LEU A 1100 -34.05 6.05 -37.13
CA LEU A 1100 -34.92 5.11 -36.41
C LEU A 1100 -36.24 5.84 -36.00
N PRO A 1101 -37.38 5.13 -35.86
CA PRO A 1101 -38.73 5.70 -35.98
C PRO A 1101 -39.36 6.21 -34.68
N SER A 1102 -40.28 7.16 -34.82
CA SER A 1102 -40.95 8.00 -33.81
C SER A 1102 -41.85 7.31 -32.77
N ALA A 1103 -41.79 5.99 -32.60
CA ALA A 1103 -42.63 5.27 -31.63
C ALA A 1103 -41.98 5.10 -30.23
N VAL A 1104 -40.65 5.23 -30.14
CA VAL A 1104 -39.89 5.07 -28.87
C VAL A 1104 -39.85 6.38 -28.05
N LEU A 1105 -40.04 7.53 -28.71
CA LEU A 1105 -40.01 8.85 -28.07
C LEU A 1105 -41.26 9.18 -27.22
N LEU A 1106 -42.40 8.51 -27.44
CA LEU A 1106 -43.61 8.74 -26.63
C LEU A 1106 -43.64 7.94 -25.32
N PHE A 1107 -42.91 6.82 -25.23
CA PHE A 1107 -42.92 5.98 -24.03
C PHE A 1107 -41.97 6.50 -22.94
N LEU A 1108 -40.89 7.20 -23.33
CA LEU A 1108 -39.92 7.81 -22.42
C LEU A 1108 -40.42 9.13 -21.81
N ALA A 1109 -41.36 9.83 -22.45
CA ALA A 1109 -41.94 11.06 -21.92
C ALA A 1109 -42.94 10.83 -20.76
N PHE A 1110 -43.47 9.61 -20.60
CA PHE A 1110 -44.46 9.29 -19.55
C PHE A 1110 -43.82 8.83 -18.22
N LEU A 1111 -42.53 8.51 -18.22
CA LEU A 1111 -41.78 8.02 -17.04
C LEU A 1111 -41.00 9.11 -16.30
N MET A 1112 -40.92 10.34 -16.83
CA MET A 1112 -40.23 11.48 -16.18
C MET A 1112 -41.17 12.46 -15.44
N LEU A 1113 -42.42 12.08 -15.17
CA LEU A 1113 -43.39 12.90 -14.42
C LEU A 1113 -44.02 12.14 -13.22
N ARG A 1114 -43.25 11.29 -12.55
CA ARG A 1114 -43.53 10.82 -11.18
C ARG A 1114 -42.27 10.75 -10.34
#